data_AF-A0A956AFU8-F1
#
_entry.id   AF-A0A956AFU8-F1
#
_cell.length_a   1.000
_cell.length_b   1.000
_cell.length_c   1.000
_cell.angle_alpha   90.00
_cell.angle_beta   90.00
_cell.angle_gamma   90.00
#
_symmetry.space_group_name_H-M   'P 1'
#
loop_
_entity.id
_entity.type
_entity.pdbx_description
1 polymer ?
#
loop_
_entity_poly.entity_id
_entity_poly.type
_entity_poly.pdbx_seq_one_letter_code
_entity_poly.pdbx_strand_id
1 'polypeptide(L)'
;DNDGDGIIDWPDEPGCAAQGDECEEGGAGLCDGACTPLRDNPLNCGRCGRACREGIACVDGRCGGEIRQVALMCGNSGRPIQQFIRGELVEAGLRGEVGCTPNEETQAILIPRGGVAQFNQNLNTIRPWLEDGGVLITEYNISHTIYNAVLGANVAQGARNGNCTDNLLPAVQFSPEDQFWADNMFVAAAAGQTGCGYNVGLFPDVTPIGGWDANNVSIAYIEVGSGRLWLVDIDWQDGQVMPDAGLDLMAYMIANGGGGGGGGPCADGRDNDDDGLIDLEDDGCVDAQDEQEADPIGGVAPQCLNGRDDDGDGYIDFPLDPGCVAAGDQDERDPPVVPQCANGLDDDADGDPDWPFDRGCSGRGDLDERDPVRLPECGNRRDDDADGRVDFPADPGCSSAADQSEADDGPLPACANGIDDDRDGITDWPFDMGCQSARDGDEADPPEAERAQCSNRIDDDMDGRTDFPSDPGCAFAADPRENDPVQRPRCANGVDDDGDRLTDWPADRGCAFAGDDDEADPIVIPRRCVNGVDDDGDGLVDLQDPGCVNGLDDDEADPMAAPICANGVDDDMDGLVDWPADPGCQGRGDAGEAQMCVAVGQVPNIPRNGTVIGATLAAGADNYQSECGGQDAPDRVYRYTLPARATLTVSADNPGTNYPVILSVRRDCEEPLSQLACAGDFRAPDPTVVIPNAEPGEYYVIVDGGGPERWVGGAGAQIPLPPDPRNFAARNDFQAGCGWADGGNDAFDC
;
A
#
# COMPACT_ATOMS: atom_id res chain seq x y z
N ASP A 1 -3.14 8.79 2.87
CA ASP A 1 -3.04 7.38 3.22
C ASP A 1 -1.57 6.96 3.32
N ASN A 2 -0.82 7.47 4.29
CA ASN A 2 0.33 6.75 4.82
C ASN A 2 -0.01 6.05 6.15
N ASP A 3 -1.27 6.15 6.57
CA ASP A 3 -1.88 5.57 7.77
C ASP A 3 -2.92 4.47 7.46
N GLY A 4 -3.08 4.09 6.19
CA GLY A 4 -3.86 2.94 5.75
C GLY A 4 -5.37 3.17 5.62
N ASP A 5 -5.85 4.40 5.84
CA ASP A 5 -7.28 4.68 6.01
C ASP A 5 -8.07 4.87 4.71
N GLY A 6 -7.37 4.93 3.57
CA GLY A 6 -7.94 5.11 2.24
C GLY A 6 -8.34 6.54 1.88
N ILE A 7 -7.95 7.55 2.67
CA ILE A 7 -8.26 8.97 2.46
C ILE A 7 -6.95 9.76 2.28
N ILE A 8 -6.97 10.84 1.48
CA ILE A 8 -5.83 11.77 1.34
C ILE A 8 -6.27 13.14 1.80
N ASP A 9 -5.98 13.51 3.05
CA ASP A 9 -6.49 14.73 3.70
C ASP A 9 -5.40 15.60 4.37
N TRP A 10 -5.00 16.64 3.64
CA TRP A 10 -4.23 17.74 4.21
C TRP A 10 -5.13 18.62 5.13
N PRO A 11 -4.70 19.04 6.34
CA PRO A 11 -3.34 18.98 6.91
C PRO A 11 -3.11 17.89 7.96
N ASP A 12 -4.01 16.91 8.06
CA ASP A 12 -4.09 16.00 9.22
C ASP A 12 -3.34 14.67 8.99
N GLU A 13 -2.90 14.37 7.76
CA GLU A 13 -1.92 13.32 7.43
C GLU A 13 -0.50 13.62 7.98
N PRO A 14 0.14 12.68 8.71
CA PRO A 14 1.56 12.73 9.03
C PRO A 14 2.43 12.76 7.75
N GLY A 15 3.56 13.48 7.72
CA GLY A 15 4.50 13.46 6.58
C GLY A 15 4.38 14.62 5.58
N CYS A 16 3.26 15.34 5.53
CA CYS A 16 3.14 16.56 4.72
C CYS A 16 3.65 17.80 5.48
N ALA A 17 4.83 18.34 5.13
CA ALA A 17 5.39 19.53 5.78
C ALA A 17 4.76 20.85 5.27
N ALA A 18 4.27 20.88 4.02
CA ALA A 18 3.43 21.94 3.46
C ALA A 18 2.66 21.48 2.19
N GLN A 19 1.66 22.25 1.76
CA GLN A 19 0.96 22.05 0.49
C GLN A 19 1.97 22.01 -0.68
N GLY A 20 2.18 20.83 -1.28
CA GLY A 20 3.08 20.60 -2.42
C GLY A 20 4.32 19.71 -2.17
N ASP A 21 4.39 18.92 -1.09
CA ASP A 21 5.44 17.91 -0.89
C ASP A 21 5.19 16.61 -1.72
N GLU A 22 6.25 15.85 -2.04
CA GLU A 22 6.22 14.69 -2.96
C GLU A 22 5.61 13.42 -2.30
N CYS A 23 4.88 12.63 -3.09
CA CYS A 23 4.16 11.44 -2.62
C CYS A 23 5.08 10.31 -2.13
N GLU A 24 4.74 9.71 -0.99
CA GLU A 24 5.59 8.74 -0.30
C GLU A 24 5.48 7.29 -0.83
N GLU A 25 4.40 6.93 -1.54
CA GLU A 25 4.27 5.61 -2.18
C GLU A 25 5.26 5.43 -3.35
N GLY A 26 6.01 4.32 -3.34
CA GLY A 26 7.01 3.95 -4.34
C GLY A 26 6.44 3.81 -5.76
N GLY A 27 6.45 4.91 -6.51
CA GLY A 27 5.89 4.97 -7.86
C GLY A 27 4.55 5.68 -7.96
N ALA A 28 4.11 6.39 -6.92
CA ALA A 28 3.04 7.38 -6.94
C ALA A 28 3.61 8.81 -7.10
N GLY A 29 2.77 9.77 -7.50
CA GLY A 29 3.15 11.17 -7.67
C GLY A 29 1.99 12.10 -7.36
N LEU A 30 2.30 13.36 -7.04
CA LEU A 30 1.31 14.32 -6.60
C LEU A 30 0.57 14.93 -7.80
N CYS A 31 -0.62 14.43 -8.09
CA CYS A 31 -1.42 14.77 -9.26
C CYS A 31 -2.65 15.55 -8.80
N ASP A 32 -2.79 16.82 -9.21
CA ASP A 32 -3.87 17.72 -8.81
C ASP A 32 -4.11 17.80 -7.28
N GLY A 33 -3.03 17.70 -6.50
CA GLY A 33 -3.07 17.78 -5.04
C GLY A 33 -3.38 16.46 -4.33
N ALA A 34 -3.52 15.36 -5.07
CA ALA A 34 -3.70 14.01 -4.52
C ALA A 34 -2.57 13.07 -4.98
N CYS A 35 -2.10 12.19 -4.11
CA CYS A 35 -1.12 11.18 -4.48
C CYS A 35 -1.77 10.10 -5.33
N THR A 36 -1.32 9.98 -6.56
CA THR A 36 -1.87 9.01 -7.53
C THR A 36 -0.81 7.99 -7.91
N PRO A 37 -1.13 6.67 -7.95
CA PRO A 37 -0.21 5.64 -8.43
C PRO A 37 0.21 5.98 -9.85
N LEU A 38 1.50 6.13 -10.10
CA LEU A 38 1.98 6.39 -11.45
C LEU A 38 2.27 5.09 -12.17
N ARG A 39 2.48 3.96 -11.48
CA ARG A 39 2.95 2.72 -12.11
C ARG A 39 1.91 2.05 -13.00
N ASP A 40 0.64 2.12 -12.64
CA ASP A 40 -0.44 1.35 -13.26
C ASP A 40 -1.72 2.17 -13.49
N ASN A 41 -1.74 3.45 -13.09
CA ASN A 41 -2.86 4.32 -13.35
C ASN A 41 -2.84 4.84 -14.79
N PRO A 42 -3.83 4.46 -15.63
CA PRO A 42 -3.91 4.90 -17.01
C PRO A 42 -4.32 6.37 -17.16
N LEU A 43 -4.52 7.14 -16.09
CA LEU A 43 -4.75 8.59 -16.13
C LEU A 43 -3.53 9.40 -15.66
N ASN A 44 -2.56 8.76 -14.98
CA ASN A 44 -1.40 9.41 -14.36
C ASN A 44 -0.11 8.58 -14.51
N CYS A 45 0.09 7.96 -15.66
CA CYS A 45 1.08 6.92 -15.88
C CYS A 45 2.53 7.41 -15.95
N GLY A 46 3.34 7.09 -14.95
CA GLY A 46 4.76 7.45 -14.79
C GLY A 46 5.01 8.87 -14.31
N ARG A 47 4.00 9.73 -14.40
CA ARG A 47 3.96 11.08 -13.84
C ARG A 47 2.53 11.61 -13.90
N CYS A 48 2.25 12.57 -13.04
CA CYS A 48 0.96 13.23 -12.97
C CYS A 48 0.56 13.95 -14.26
N GLY A 49 -0.72 13.83 -14.62
CA GLY A 49 -1.31 14.31 -15.87
C GLY A 49 -1.04 13.43 -17.09
N ARG A 50 -0.31 12.30 -16.95
CA ARG A 50 0.00 11.40 -18.07
C ARG A 50 -1.08 10.34 -18.26
N ALA A 51 -2.19 10.71 -18.89
CA ALA A 51 -3.24 9.75 -19.23
C ALA A 51 -2.88 8.88 -20.45
N CYS A 52 -2.93 7.57 -20.27
CA CYS A 52 -2.97 6.56 -21.32
C CYS A 52 -4.32 6.58 -22.03
N ARG A 53 -4.31 6.37 -23.34
CA ARG A 53 -5.53 6.37 -24.17
C ARG A 53 -6.50 5.28 -23.73
N GLU A 54 -7.81 5.53 -23.91
CA GLU A 54 -8.88 4.56 -23.62
C GLU A 54 -8.56 3.18 -24.23
N GLY A 55 -8.40 2.16 -23.36
CA GLY A 55 -8.03 0.79 -23.73
C GLY A 55 -6.53 0.45 -23.67
N ILE A 56 -5.65 1.38 -23.27
CA ILE A 56 -4.22 1.16 -23.08
C ILE A 56 -3.89 1.15 -21.58
N ALA A 57 -3.32 0.03 -21.10
CA ALA A 57 -2.90 -0.09 -19.71
C ALA A 57 -1.62 0.72 -19.44
N CYS A 58 -1.53 1.25 -18.23
CA CYS A 58 -0.29 1.74 -17.67
C CYS A 58 0.43 0.56 -17.02
N VAL A 59 1.72 0.35 -17.36
CA VAL A 59 2.53 -0.72 -16.78
C VAL A 59 3.88 -0.12 -16.37
N ASP A 60 4.20 -0.21 -15.10
CA ASP A 60 5.41 0.35 -14.47
C ASP A 60 5.72 1.81 -14.85
N GLY A 61 4.68 2.65 -14.92
CA GLY A 61 4.85 4.09 -15.11
C GLY A 61 4.97 4.48 -16.57
N ARG A 62 4.51 3.62 -17.49
CA ARG A 62 4.59 3.87 -18.93
C ARG A 62 3.30 3.48 -19.63
N CYS A 63 2.75 4.42 -20.41
CA CYS A 63 1.60 4.15 -21.25
C CYS A 63 2.03 3.27 -22.41
N GLY A 64 1.65 2.01 -22.34
CA GLY A 64 2.02 1.03 -23.34
C GLY A 64 1.38 -0.29 -22.98
N GLY A 65 0.52 -0.80 -23.87
CA GLY A 65 0.05 -2.17 -23.75
C GLY A 65 1.23 -3.15 -23.75
N GLU A 66 0.98 -4.38 -23.29
CA GLU A 66 1.96 -5.47 -23.26
C GLU A 66 2.91 -5.39 -24.47
N ILE A 67 4.22 -5.23 -24.20
CA ILE A 67 5.25 -5.22 -25.25
C ILE A 67 5.03 -6.46 -26.10
N ARG A 68 4.64 -6.27 -27.36
CA ARG A 68 4.32 -7.41 -28.22
C ARG A 68 5.59 -8.23 -28.45
N GLN A 69 5.48 -9.55 -28.46
CA GLN A 69 6.65 -10.42 -28.26
C GLN A 69 7.63 -10.50 -29.45
N VAL A 70 7.49 -9.72 -30.54
CA VAL A 70 8.35 -9.78 -31.73
C VAL A 70 8.82 -8.41 -32.22
N ALA A 71 10.13 -8.25 -32.44
CA ALA A 71 10.70 -7.17 -33.26
C ALA A 71 11.27 -7.72 -34.57
N LEU A 72 10.94 -7.09 -35.70
CA LEU A 72 11.32 -7.54 -37.03
C LEU A 72 12.45 -6.68 -37.62
N MET A 73 13.47 -7.34 -38.17
CA MET A 73 14.47 -6.71 -39.04
C MET A 73 14.05 -6.85 -40.51
N CYS A 74 13.55 -5.76 -41.10
CA CYS A 74 13.08 -5.71 -42.49
C CYS A 74 14.26 -5.59 -43.46
N GLY A 75 14.98 -6.68 -43.71
CA GLY A 75 16.10 -6.73 -44.64
C GLY A 75 17.38 -7.22 -44.00
N ASN A 76 18.50 -7.05 -44.70
CA ASN A 76 19.80 -7.47 -44.18
C ASN A 76 20.43 -6.33 -43.39
N SER A 77 20.90 -6.63 -42.18
CA SER A 77 21.71 -5.78 -41.34
C SER A 77 23.01 -6.52 -40.98
N GLY A 78 24.12 -5.79 -40.89
CA GLY A 78 25.39 -6.33 -40.36
C GLY A 78 25.35 -6.51 -38.83
N ARG A 79 24.40 -5.84 -38.17
CA ARG A 79 24.13 -5.90 -36.74
C ARG A 79 22.90 -6.77 -36.47
N PRO A 80 23.01 -7.81 -35.63
CA PRO A 80 21.87 -8.65 -35.27
C PRO A 80 20.90 -7.85 -34.40
N ILE A 81 19.60 -8.02 -34.68
CA ILE A 81 18.52 -7.35 -33.94
C ILE A 81 18.54 -7.67 -32.44
N GLN A 82 19.06 -8.84 -32.05
CA GLN A 82 19.23 -9.26 -30.66
C GLN A 82 20.13 -8.33 -29.84
N GLN A 83 21.00 -7.52 -30.47
CA GLN A 83 21.80 -6.53 -29.73
C GLN A 83 20.96 -5.36 -29.20
N PHE A 84 19.78 -5.12 -29.78
CA PHE A 84 18.87 -4.06 -29.37
C PHE A 84 17.82 -4.53 -28.38
N ILE A 85 17.71 -5.84 -28.13
CA ILE A 85 16.78 -6.41 -27.15
C ILE A 85 17.52 -6.47 -25.81
N ARG A 86 17.28 -5.48 -24.97
CA ARG A 86 17.95 -5.27 -23.67
C ARG A 86 16.95 -4.68 -22.67
N GLY A 87 17.26 -4.77 -21.37
CA GLY A 87 16.41 -4.22 -20.30
C GLY A 87 15.00 -4.80 -20.34
N GLU A 88 14.00 -3.91 -20.26
CA GLU A 88 12.56 -4.23 -20.29
C GLU A 88 12.14 -5.13 -21.47
N LEU A 89 12.83 -5.05 -22.62
CA LEU A 89 12.54 -5.92 -23.77
C LEU A 89 12.89 -7.38 -23.51
N VAL A 90 13.90 -7.64 -22.67
CA VAL A 90 14.30 -9.00 -22.28
C VAL A 90 13.31 -9.55 -21.25
N GLU A 91 12.90 -8.72 -20.29
CA GLU A 91 11.91 -9.06 -19.26
C GLU A 91 10.55 -9.36 -19.88
N ALA A 92 10.12 -8.58 -20.88
CA ALA A 92 8.93 -8.83 -21.68
C ALA A 92 9.05 -10.05 -22.62
N GLY A 93 10.21 -10.71 -22.67
CA GLY A 93 10.44 -11.87 -23.53
C GLY A 93 10.41 -11.55 -25.03
N LEU A 94 10.65 -10.29 -25.43
CA LEU A 94 10.60 -9.89 -26.83
C LEU A 94 11.71 -10.59 -27.63
N ARG A 95 11.34 -11.17 -28.77
CA ARG A 95 12.26 -11.89 -29.66
C ARG A 95 12.51 -11.13 -30.95
N GLY A 96 13.76 -11.08 -31.36
CA GLY A 96 14.16 -10.50 -32.63
C GLY A 96 14.09 -11.51 -33.79
N GLU A 97 13.36 -11.19 -34.85
CA GLU A 97 13.22 -12.02 -36.05
C GLU A 97 13.57 -11.26 -37.33
N VAL A 98 13.83 -11.98 -38.43
CA VAL A 98 14.04 -11.39 -39.76
C VAL A 98 12.73 -11.47 -40.54
N GLY A 99 12.17 -10.32 -40.89
CA GLY A 99 10.86 -10.24 -41.54
C GLY A 99 10.46 -8.81 -41.84
N CYS A 100 9.43 -8.63 -42.68
CA CYS A 100 8.89 -7.31 -43.01
C CYS A 100 7.36 -7.32 -43.12
N THR A 101 6.72 -8.33 -42.51
CA THR A 101 5.27 -8.50 -42.53
C THR A 101 4.83 -8.60 -41.06
N PRO A 102 4.24 -7.54 -40.50
CA PRO A 102 3.80 -7.56 -39.12
C PRO A 102 2.61 -8.51 -38.91
N ASN A 103 2.46 -8.95 -37.67
CA ASN A 103 1.32 -9.67 -37.12
C ASN A 103 0.94 -9.09 -35.75
N GLU A 104 -0.03 -9.71 -35.06
CA GLU A 104 -0.52 -9.28 -33.75
C GLU A 104 0.57 -9.30 -32.64
N GLU A 105 1.62 -10.10 -32.79
CA GLU A 105 2.76 -10.15 -31.86
C GLU A 105 3.89 -9.16 -32.23
N THR A 106 3.76 -8.39 -33.32
CA THR A 106 4.84 -7.54 -33.80
C THR A 106 4.83 -6.18 -33.11
N GLN A 107 5.84 -5.91 -32.28
CA GLN A 107 6.07 -4.63 -31.61
C GLN A 107 6.70 -3.60 -32.54
N ALA A 108 7.81 -3.98 -33.19
CA ALA A 108 8.62 -3.04 -33.96
C ALA A 108 9.09 -3.64 -35.30
N ILE A 109 9.29 -2.78 -36.28
CA ILE A 109 9.95 -3.09 -37.55
C ILE A 109 11.10 -2.10 -37.75
N LEU A 110 12.32 -2.62 -37.79
CA LEU A 110 13.53 -1.86 -38.12
C LEU A 110 13.81 -2.02 -39.62
N ILE A 111 13.93 -0.91 -40.35
CA ILE A 111 14.16 -0.91 -41.80
C ILE A 111 15.58 -0.44 -42.10
N PRO A 112 16.54 -1.34 -42.34
CA PRO A 112 17.82 -0.97 -42.94
C PRO A 112 17.65 -0.52 -44.40
N ARG A 113 18.64 0.18 -44.95
CA ARG A 113 18.68 0.70 -46.33
C ARG A 113 18.52 -0.39 -47.40
N GLY A 114 18.91 -1.62 -47.08
CA GLY A 114 18.70 -2.80 -47.93
C GLY A 114 17.26 -3.36 -47.90
N GLY A 115 16.41 -2.84 -47.00
CA GLY A 115 15.06 -3.28 -46.70
C GLY A 115 13.93 -2.55 -47.43
N VAL A 116 14.23 -1.39 -48.04
CA VAL A 116 13.21 -0.49 -48.63
C VAL A 116 12.35 -1.20 -49.70
N ALA A 117 12.92 -2.14 -50.45
CA ALA A 117 12.17 -2.89 -51.45
C ALA A 117 11.12 -3.83 -50.80
N GLN A 118 11.49 -4.50 -49.70
CA GLN A 118 10.61 -5.37 -48.92
C GLN A 118 9.55 -4.54 -48.19
N PHE A 119 9.93 -3.41 -47.60
CA PHE A 119 8.98 -2.46 -46.99
C PHE A 119 7.91 -2.04 -48.01
N ASN A 120 8.30 -1.57 -49.19
CA ASN A 120 7.34 -1.13 -50.22
C ASN A 120 6.41 -2.25 -50.69
N GLN A 121 6.86 -3.52 -50.67
CA GLN A 121 6.01 -4.67 -51.00
C GLN A 121 4.98 -4.97 -49.91
N ASN A 122 5.28 -4.64 -48.65
CA ASN A 122 4.44 -4.91 -47.49
C ASN A 122 3.77 -3.64 -46.92
N LEU A 123 3.86 -2.49 -47.60
CA LEU A 123 3.34 -1.22 -47.11
C LEU A 123 1.84 -1.28 -46.73
N ASN A 124 1.06 -2.07 -47.47
CA ASN A 124 -0.37 -2.24 -47.20
C ASN A 124 -0.68 -3.00 -45.89
N THR A 125 0.27 -3.76 -45.35
CA THR A 125 0.14 -4.40 -44.03
C THR A 125 0.86 -3.62 -42.94
N ILE A 126 1.96 -2.95 -43.28
CA ILE A 126 2.75 -2.14 -42.33
C ILE A 126 2.00 -0.88 -41.92
N ARG A 127 1.33 -0.19 -42.85
CA ARG A 127 0.64 1.06 -42.51
C ARG A 127 -0.49 0.87 -41.48
N PRO A 128 -1.45 -0.07 -41.67
CA PRO A 128 -2.49 -0.28 -40.66
C PRO A 128 -1.93 -0.76 -39.31
N TRP A 129 -0.90 -1.61 -39.34
CA TRP A 129 -0.22 -2.05 -38.12
C TRP A 129 0.47 -0.90 -37.38
N LEU A 130 1.09 0.03 -38.12
CA LEU A 130 1.67 1.25 -37.55
C LEU A 130 0.58 2.15 -36.97
N GLU A 131 -0.54 2.35 -37.70
CA GLU A 131 -1.71 3.08 -37.21
C GLU A 131 -2.30 2.46 -35.93
N ASP A 132 -2.14 1.15 -35.73
CA ASP A 132 -2.59 0.36 -34.57
C ASP A 132 -1.53 0.20 -33.47
N GLY A 133 -0.57 1.11 -33.39
CA GLY A 133 0.42 1.11 -32.29
C GLY A 133 1.71 0.37 -32.56
N GLY A 134 2.03 0.07 -33.82
CA GLY A 134 3.34 -0.45 -34.20
C GLY A 134 4.47 0.58 -34.11
N VAL A 135 5.71 0.11 -34.05
CA VAL A 135 6.91 0.97 -34.06
C VAL A 135 7.70 0.80 -35.35
N LEU A 136 7.81 1.85 -36.17
CA LEU A 136 8.61 1.81 -37.39
C LEU A 136 9.90 2.62 -37.23
N ILE A 137 11.06 1.99 -37.36
CA ILE A 137 12.37 2.65 -37.18
C ILE A 137 13.14 2.64 -38.49
N THR A 138 13.56 3.82 -38.96
CA THR A 138 14.33 3.97 -40.20
C THR A 138 15.84 3.89 -39.97
N GLU A 139 16.58 3.98 -41.06
CA GLU A 139 18.04 3.96 -41.06
C GLU A 139 18.59 4.98 -42.06
N TYR A 140 19.90 5.19 -42.04
CA TYR A 140 20.66 5.99 -42.98
C TYR A 140 20.07 6.07 -44.38
N ASN A 141 19.86 7.30 -44.88
CA ASN A 141 19.56 7.59 -46.27
C ASN A 141 18.18 7.13 -46.75
N ILE A 142 17.31 6.61 -45.88
CA ILE A 142 15.99 6.12 -46.30
C ILE A 142 14.81 6.81 -45.61
N SER A 143 15.04 7.64 -44.60
CA SER A 143 13.95 8.24 -43.80
C SER A 143 12.96 9.02 -44.65
N HIS A 144 13.43 9.83 -45.62
CA HIS A 144 12.57 10.53 -46.58
C HIS A 144 11.71 9.58 -47.45
N THR A 145 12.24 8.41 -47.82
CA THR A 145 11.52 7.42 -48.64
C THR A 145 10.42 6.75 -47.82
N ILE A 146 10.72 6.36 -46.57
CA ILE A 146 9.76 5.75 -45.67
C ILE A 146 8.68 6.75 -45.27
N TYR A 147 9.07 7.97 -44.88
CA TYR A 147 8.15 9.07 -44.53
C TYR A 147 7.15 9.35 -45.67
N ASN A 148 7.63 9.54 -46.90
CA ASN A 148 6.76 9.77 -48.06
C ASN A 148 5.81 8.59 -48.33
N ALA A 149 6.29 7.37 -48.13
CA ALA A 149 5.50 6.16 -48.36
C ALA A 149 4.45 5.92 -47.26
N VAL A 150 4.74 6.23 -45.99
CA VAL A 150 3.79 6.10 -44.88
C VAL A 150 2.74 7.22 -44.92
N LEU A 151 3.18 8.47 -45.03
CA LEU A 151 2.30 9.64 -44.87
C LEU A 151 1.70 10.17 -46.18
N GLY A 152 2.11 9.60 -47.33
CA GLY A 152 1.70 10.14 -48.63
C GLY A 152 2.29 11.53 -48.93
N ALA A 153 3.38 11.88 -48.26
CA ALA A 153 4.07 13.16 -48.41
C ALA A 153 5.02 13.18 -49.63
N ASN A 154 5.65 14.34 -49.86
CA ASN A 154 6.66 14.52 -50.89
C ASN A 154 7.83 15.39 -50.41
N VAL A 155 8.45 14.97 -49.30
CA VAL A 155 9.66 15.60 -48.76
C VAL A 155 10.88 15.18 -49.56
N ALA A 156 11.80 16.13 -49.75
CA ALA A 156 13.11 15.85 -50.31
C ALA A 156 14.05 15.30 -49.23
N GLN A 157 15.03 14.53 -49.65
CA GLN A 157 16.14 14.16 -48.78
C GLN A 157 16.88 15.41 -48.28
N GLY A 158 17.19 15.44 -46.98
CA GLY A 158 17.92 16.53 -46.34
C GLY A 158 19.40 16.63 -46.73
N ALA A 159 20.14 17.49 -46.03
CA ALA A 159 21.59 17.62 -46.20
C ALA A 159 22.33 16.51 -45.44
N ARG A 160 23.41 15.98 -46.02
CA ARG A 160 24.22 14.94 -45.38
C ARG A 160 25.14 15.52 -44.31
N ASN A 161 25.15 14.91 -43.12
CA ASN A 161 25.95 15.29 -41.97
C ASN A 161 26.63 14.08 -41.30
N GLY A 162 27.48 14.34 -40.30
CA GLY A 162 28.11 13.32 -39.46
C GLY A 162 29.37 12.65 -40.03
N ASN A 163 29.95 11.72 -39.24
CA ASN A 163 31.29 11.16 -39.47
C ASN A 163 31.29 9.66 -39.84
N CYS A 164 30.11 9.02 -39.88
CA CYS A 164 29.91 7.61 -40.24
C CYS A 164 30.61 6.60 -39.34
N THR A 165 30.63 6.89 -38.04
CA THR A 165 30.80 5.84 -37.02
C THR A 165 29.45 5.21 -36.72
N ASP A 166 29.37 3.93 -36.38
CA ASP A 166 28.07 3.30 -36.05
C ASP A 166 27.61 3.66 -34.64
N ASN A 167 27.36 4.96 -34.43
CA ASN A 167 26.98 5.53 -33.16
C ASN A 167 25.67 6.29 -33.30
N LEU A 168 24.67 5.81 -32.57
CA LEU A 168 23.33 6.39 -32.51
C LEU A 168 23.29 7.68 -31.68
N LEU A 169 24.28 7.90 -30.80
CA LEU A 169 24.28 9.04 -29.90
C LEU A 169 24.33 10.37 -30.69
N PRO A 170 23.40 11.31 -30.41
CA PRO A 170 23.45 12.64 -30.99
C PRO A 170 24.54 13.50 -30.34
N ALA A 171 25.02 14.51 -31.04
CA ALA A 171 25.97 15.50 -30.50
C ALA A 171 25.25 16.65 -29.76
N VAL A 172 24.00 16.94 -30.13
CA VAL A 172 23.15 17.92 -29.47
C VAL A 172 21.77 17.32 -29.17
N GLN A 173 21.20 17.77 -28.06
CA GLN A 173 19.84 17.45 -27.64
C GLN A 173 18.87 18.44 -28.30
N PHE A 174 17.75 17.92 -28.81
CA PHE A 174 16.57 18.69 -29.17
C PHE A 174 15.40 18.24 -28.29
N SER A 175 14.43 19.12 -28.09
CA SER A 175 13.24 18.88 -27.25
C SER A 175 13.56 18.24 -25.89
N PRO A 176 14.40 18.87 -25.04
CA PRO A 176 14.81 18.30 -23.75
C PRO A 176 13.64 17.95 -22.81
N GLU A 177 12.48 18.55 -23.03
CA GLU A 177 11.21 18.29 -22.35
C GLU A 177 10.48 17.03 -22.84
N ASP A 178 10.86 16.46 -23.99
CA ASP A 178 10.22 15.27 -24.54
C ASP A 178 10.44 14.06 -23.62
N GLN A 179 9.41 13.23 -23.47
CA GLN A 179 9.44 12.00 -22.66
C GLN A 179 10.65 11.11 -22.99
N PHE A 180 11.10 11.10 -24.26
CA PHE A 180 12.33 10.41 -24.66
C PHE A 180 13.53 10.80 -23.80
N TRP A 181 13.71 12.08 -23.46
CA TRP A 181 14.83 12.55 -22.63
C TRP A 181 14.54 12.52 -21.13
N ALA A 182 13.27 12.45 -20.72
CA ALA A 182 12.92 12.13 -19.34
C ALA A 182 13.35 10.70 -18.98
N ASP A 183 13.12 9.75 -19.90
CA ASP A 183 13.45 8.33 -19.71
C ASP A 183 14.89 7.96 -20.08
N ASN A 184 15.60 8.82 -20.83
CA ASN A 184 16.96 8.53 -21.29
C ASN A 184 17.93 9.65 -20.91
N MET A 185 19.01 9.32 -20.21
CA MET A 185 20.08 10.27 -19.93
C MET A 185 20.77 10.71 -21.23
N PHE A 186 20.78 12.02 -21.52
CA PHE A 186 21.48 12.56 -22.69
C PHE A 186 22.99 12.38 -22.58
N VAL A 187 23.56 11.58 -23.49
CA VAL A 187 25.01 11.39 -23.63
C VAL A 187 25.46 11.92 -25.00
N ALA A 188 26.09 13.09 -24.99
CA ALA A 188 26.59 13.70 -26.22
C ALA A 188 27.70 12.84 -26.87
N ALA A 189 27.55 12.55 -28.16
CA ALA A 189 28.60 11.91 -28.93
C ALA A 189 29.88 12.75 -28.95
N ALA A 190 31.02 12.09 -28.73
CA ALA A 190 32.32 12.75 -28.82
C ALA A 190 32.54 13.36 -30.22
N ALA A 191 33.25 14.49 -30.26
CA ALA A 191 33.53 15.18 -31.52
C ALA A 191 34.19 14.24 -32.55
N GLY A 192 33.56 14.08 -33.71
CA GLY A 192 34.04 13.16 -34.76
C GLY A 192 33.60 11.70 -34.60
N GLN A 193 32.73 11.38 -33.64
CA GLN A 193 32.23 10.03 -33.35
C GLN A 193 30.70 9.93 -33.49
N THR A 194 30.08 10.87 -34.21
CA THR A 194 28.66 10.78 -34.57
C THR A 194 28.49 9.88 -35.78
N GLY A 195 27.40 9.10 -35.82
CA GLY A 195 27.00 8.49 -37.08
C GLY A 195 26.66 9.51 -38.15
N CYS A 196 26.58 9.07 -39.41
CA CYS A 196 26.24 9.95 -40.53
C CYS A 196 24.87 9.63 -41.07
N GLY A 197 24.28 10.62 -41.75
CA GLY A 197 22.97 10.52 -42.37
C GLY A 197 22.51 11.86 -42.89
N TYR A 198 21.22 12.02 -43.07
CA TYR A 198 20.60 13.17 -43.71
C TYR A 198 19.66 13.89 -42.75
N ASN A 199 19.69 15.23 -42.77
CA ASN A 199 18.88 16.06 -41.87
C ASN A 199 17.38 15.78 -42.05
N VAL A 200 16.72 15.30 -40.99
CA VAL A 200 15.27 14.98 -40.96
C VAL A 200 14.42 16.10 -40.37
N GLY A 201 15.02 17.09 -39.70
CA GLY A 201 14.29 18.17 -39.01
C GLY A 201 13.63 19.19 -39.93
N LEU A 202 13.71 18.99 -41.25
CA LEU A 202 12.99 19.79 -42.26
C LEU A 202 11.71 19.10 -42.74
N PHE A 203 11.42 17.89 -42.26
CA PHE A 203 10.19 17.19 -42.60
C PHE A 203 9.03 17.82 -41.83
N PRO A 204 7.85 17.97 -42.44
CA PRO A 204 6.68 18.50 -41.74
C PRO A 204 6.35 17.65 -40.51
N ASP A 205 5.92 18.32 -39.44
CA ASP A 205 5.25 17.71 -38.29
C ASP A 205 6.07 16.66 -37.52
N VAL A 206 7.41 16.66 -37.69
CA VAL A 206 8.30 15.79 -36.92
C VAL A 206 8.74 16.48 -35.64
N THR A 207 8.82 15.72 -34.56
CA THR A 207 9.43 16.15 -33.28
C THR A 207 10.92 15.85 -33.32
N PRO A 208 11.80 16.87 -33.31
CA PRO A 208 13.25 16.65 -33.34
C PRO A 208 13.77 16.23 -31.96
N ILE A 209 14.51 15.13 -31.90
CA ILE A 209 15.03 14.57 -30.63
C ILE A 209 16.53 14.78 -30.48
N GLY A 210 17.30 14.51 -31.52
CA GLY A 210 18.76 14.55 -31.46
C GLY A 210 19.38 14.91 -32.79
N GLY A 211 20.55 15.54 -32.77
CA GLY A 211 21.22 15.98 -33.99
C GLY A 211 22.73 16.03 -33.94
N TRP A 212 23.31 16.40 -35.07
CA TRP A 212 24.75 16.66 -35.21
C TRP A 212 25.16 18.04 -34.72
N ASP A 213 24.26 19.01 -34.83
CA ASP A 213 24.38 20.38 -34.35
C ASP A 213 23.00 21.04 -34.27
N ALA A 214 22.94 22.28 -33.77
CA ALA A 214 21.70 23.03 -33.52
C ALA A 214 20.79 23.23 -34.75
N ASN A 215 21.24 22.93 -35.97
CA ASN A 215 20.45 23.06 -37.19
C ASN A 215 20.25 21.73 -37.95
N ASN A 216 20.92 20.66 -37.51
CA ASN A 216 20.96 19.41 -38.25
C ASN A 216 20.50 18.25 -37.35
N VAL A 217 19.25 17.84 -37.54
CA VAL A 217 18.58 16.79 -36.77
C VAL A 217 18.83 15.44 -37.41
N SER A 218 19.25 14.46 -36.61
CA SER A 218 19.55 13.08 -37.01
C SER A 218 18.53 12.07 -36.53
N ILE A 219 17.84 12.38 -35.43
CA ILE A 219 16.78 11.56 -34.84
C ILE A 219 15.58 12.47 -34.64
N ALA A 220 14.44 12.08 -35.20
CA ALA A 220 13.15 12.69 -34.96
C ALA A 220 12.09 11.58 -34.94
N TYR A 221 10.89 11.87 -34.49
CA TYR A 221 9.76 10.98 -34.70
C TYR A 221 8.54 11.74 -35.21
N ILE A 222 7.59 10.99 -35.74
CA ILE A 222 6.24 11.46 -36.03
C ILE A 222 5.26 10.36 -35.66
N GLU A 223 4.13 10.79 -35.13
CA GLU A 223 3.05 9.89 -34.74
C GLU A 223 2.16 9.55 -35.94
N VAL A 224 1.72 8.30 -35.97
CA VAL A 224 0.89 7.73 -37.03
C VAL A 224 -0.17 6.88 -36.37
N GLY A 225 -1.36 7.46 -36.15
CA GLY A 225 -2.43 6.80 -35.41
C GLY A 225 -2.07 6.62 -33.93
N SER A 226 -2.00 5.38 -33.48
CA SER A 226 -1.51 5.01 -32.14
C SER A 226 -0.04 4.57 -32.13
N GLY A 227 0.64 4.56 -33.28
CA GLY A 227 2.03 4.09 -33.40
C GLY A 227 2.99 5.20 -33.83
N ARG A 228 4.29 4.87 -33.84
CA ARG A 228 5.36 5.87 -34.04
C ARG A 228 6.28 5.50 -35.19
N LEU A 229 6.56 6.49 -36.03
CA LEU A 229 7.63 6.44 -37.02
C LEU A 229 8.86 7.18 -36.49
N TRP A 230 9.85 6.42 -36.02
CA TRP A 230 11.17 6.91 -35.67
C TRP A 230 12.03 7.13 -36.91
N LEU A 231 12.35 8.39 -37.19
CA LEU A 231 13.24 8.84 -38.25
C LEU A 231 14.69 8.88 -37.74
N VAL A 232 15.32 7.71 -37.70
CA VAL A 232 16.71 7.54 -37.27
C VAL A 232 17.61 7.54 -38.51
N ASP A 233 17.90 8.71 -39.05
CA ASP A 233 18.77 8.83 -40.23
C ASP A 233 20.25 8.83 -39.80
N ILE A 234 20.69 7.67 -39.31
CA ILE A 234 22.06 7.39 -38.86
C ILE A 234 22.48 6.01 -39.39
N ASP A 235 23.75 5.85 -39.78
CA ASP A 235 24.32 4.55 -40.17
C ASP A 235 24.58 3.70 -38.92
N TRP A 236 23.60 2.89 -38.51
CA TRP A 236 23.67 2.08 -37.30
C TRP A 236 23.86 0.57 -37.56
N GLN A 237 23.80 0.12 -38.82
CA GLN A 237 23.60 -1.30 -39.15
C GLN A 237 24.87 -2.13 -39.42
N ASP A 238 26.03 -1.56 -39.72
CA ASP A 238 27.16 -2.30 -40.33
C ASP A 238 28.19 -2.86 -39.33
N GLY A 239 27.86 -2.84 -38.04
CA GLY A 239 28.44 -3.70 -37.00
C GLY A 239 29.74 -3.17 -36.37
N GLN A 240 30.07 -1.90 -36.53
CA GLN A 240 31.09 -1.23 -35.72
C GLN A 240 30.62 -1.11 -34.26
N VAL A 241 31.55 -0.81 -33.36
CA VAL A 241 31.26 -0.72 -31.92
C VAL A 241 30.32 0.47 -31.67
N MET A 242 29.12 0.15 -31.19
CA MET A 242 28.15 1.11 -30.67
C MET A 242 28.28 1.13 -29.14
N PRO A 243 28.36 2.30 -28.49
CA PRO A 243 28.31 2.39 -27.03
C PRO A 243 27.01 1.82 -26.46
N ASP A 244 27.01 1.33 -25.22
CA ASP A 244 25.81 0.82 -24.55
C ASP A 244 24.68 1.84 -24.55
N ALA A 245 24.97 3.10 -24.23
CA ALA A 245 23.98 4.18 -24.30
C ALA A 245 23.32 4.31 -25.69
N GLY A 246 24.04 4.00 -26.78
CA GLY A 246 23.45 3.99 -28.12
C GLY A 246 22.56 2.77 -28.39
N LEU A 247 22.86 1.62 -27.76
CA LEU A 247 22.00 0.44 -27.80
C LEU A 247 20.74 0.65 -26.96
N ASP A 248 20.88 1.31 -25.81
CA ASP A 248 19.77 1.60 -24.89
C ASP A 248 18.78 2.57 -25.53
N LEU A 249 19.24 3.61 -26.25
CA LEU A 249 18.35 4.48 -27.04
C LEU A 249 17.56 3.71 -28.11
N MET A 250 18.18 2.71 -28.77
CA MET A 250 17.44 1.88 -29.73
C MET A 250 16.44 0.97 -29.03
N ALA A 251 16.80 0.39 -27.88
CA ALA A 251 15.89 -0.42 -27.07
C ALA A 251 14.66 0.39 -26.65
N TYR A 252 14.87 1.63 -26.18
CA TYR A 252 13.80 2.55 -25.86
C TYR A 252 12.88 2.81 -27.06
N MET A 253 13.43 3.09 -28.25
CA MET A 253 12.63 3.31 -29.45
C MET A 253 11.80 2.08 -29.83
N ILE A 254 12.32 0.85 -29.62
CA ILE A 254 11.59 -0.41 -29.88
C ILE A 254 10.43 -0.58 -28.91
N ALA A 255 10.65 -0.30 -27.63
CA ALA A 255 9.63 -0.42 -26.59
C ALA A 255 8.52 0.63 -26.77
N ASN A 256 8.89 1.85 -27.16
CA ASN A 256 7.99 3.00 -27.18
C ASN A 256 7.45 3.26 -28.59
N GLY A 257 6.31 2.64 -28.87
CA GLY A 257 5.38 3.07 -29.92
C GLY A 257 4.70 4.38 -29.56
N GLY A 258 3.98 4.94 -30.52
CA GLY A 258 3.43 6.30 -30.43
C GLY A 258 2.39 6.43 -29.34
N GLY A 259 2.84 6.71 -28.13
CA GLY A 259 1.99 7.13 -27.02
C GLY A 259 1.44 8.55 -27.18
N GLY A 260 1.26 9.07 -28.40
CA GLY A 260 0.75 10.41 -28.65
C GLY A 260 0.18 10.57 -30.06
N GLY A 261 -0.78 11.48 -30.26
CA GLY A 261 -0.99 12.10 -31.57
C GLY A 261 -1.92 11.40 -32.57
N GLY A 262 -3.08 10.94 -32.11
CA GLY A 262 -4.28 10.87 -32.96
C GLY A 262 -5.36 11.84 -32.48
N GLY A 263 -4.96 12.80 -31.65
CA GLY A 263 -5.81 13.90 -31.22
C GLY A 263 -5.57 15.11 -32.12
N GLY A 264 -6.58 15.95 -32.29
CA GLY A 264 -6.41 17.22 -32.99
C GLY A 264 -5.51 18.18 -32.19
N PRO A 265 -5.54 19.48 -32.50
CA PRO A 265 -4.85 20.53 -31.75
C PRO A 265 -4.96 20.37 -30.21
N CYS A 266 -6.07 19.81 -29.72
CA CYS A 266 -6.36 19.57 -28.31
C CYS A 266 -5.63 18.39 -27.62
N ALA A 267 -4.66 17.74 -28.26
CA ALA A 267 -3.83 16.70 -27.63
C ALA A 267 -2.47 16.52 -28.34
N ASP A 268 -1.91 17.61 -28.89
CA ASP A 268 -0.66 17.63 -29.62
C ASP A 268 0.51 18.34 -28.88
N GLY A 269 0.27 18.79 -27.66
CA GLY A 269 1.27 19.39 -26.76
C GLY A 269 1.65 20.82 -27.13
N ARG A 270 0.84 21.51 -27.93
CA ARG A 270 1.12 22.84 -28.45
C ARG A 270 -0.07 23.75 -28.24
N ASP A 271 0.23 24.97 -27.80
CA ASP A 271 -0.69 26.11 -27.77
C ASP A 271 -0.96 26.56 -29.22
N ASN A 272 -1.96 25.98 -29.87
CA ASN A 272 -2.19 26.23 -31.30
C ASN A 272 -3.02 27.51 -31.57
N ASP A 273 -3.52 28.21 -30.54
CA ASP A 273 -4.19 29.50 -30.66
C ASP A 273 -3.49 30.71 -29.97
N ASP A 274 -2.31 30.47 -29.38
CA ASP A 274 -1.40 31.42 -28.71
C ASP A 274 -2.00 32.09 -27.45
N ASP A 275 -2.89 31.43 -26.70
CA ASP A 275 -3.54 31.97 -25.50
C ASP A 275 -2.79 31.66 -24.18
N GLY A 276 -1.87 30.70 -24.23
CA GLY A 276 -1.02 30.26 -23.12
C GLY A 276 -1.46 28.98 -22.41
N LEU A 277 -2.56 28.34 -22.83
CA LEU A 277 -3.00 27.01 -22.43
C LEU A 277 -2.68 26.00 -23.54
N ILE A 278 -2.68 24.70 -23.24
CA ILE A 278 -2.38 23.63 -24.20
C ILE A 278 -3.32 22.45 -23.99
N ASP A 279 -3.66 21.76 -25.08
CA ASP A 279 -4.38 20.49 -25.05
C ASP A 279 -5.69 20.52 -24.24
N LEU A 280 -5.97 19.50 -23.42
CA LEU A 280 -7.18 19.43 -22.59
C LEU A 280 -7.24 20.47 -21.47
N GLU A 281 -6.14 21.17 -21.22
CA GLU A 281 -6.10 22.30 -20.29
C GLU A 281 -6.52 23.62 -20.96
N ASP A 282 -6.72 23.61 -22.28
CA ASP A 282 -7.23 24.72 -23.08
C ASP A 282 -8.77 24.75 -23.09
N ASP A 283 -9.36 25.92 -22.79
CA ASP A 283 -10.82 26.12 -22.72
C ASP A 283 -11.52 25.92 -24.09
N GLY A 284 -10.76 25.97 -25.19
CA GLY A 284 -11.19 25.63 -26.54
C GLY A 284 -11.36 24.13 -26.78
N CYS A 285 -10.86 23.27 -25.88
CA CYS A 285 -10.80 21.83 -26.08
C CYS A 285 -11.88 21.06 -25.33
N VAL A 286 -12.79 20.44 -26.08
CA VAL A 286 -13.87 19.62 -25.49
C VAL A 286 -13.40 18.19 -25.18
N ASP A 287 -12.55 17.64 -26.04
CA ASP A 287 -11.90 16.35 -25.85
C ASP A 287 -10.60 16.26 -26.66
N ALA A 288 -9.82 15.20 -26.42
CA ALA A 288 -8.52 15.00 -27.04
C ALA A 288 -8.61 14.78 -28.56
N GLN A 289 -9.78 14.52 -29.13
CA GLN A 289 -10.00 14.34 -30.57
C GLN A 289 -10.51 15.63 -31.23
N ASP A 290 -10.77 16.69 -30.47
CA ASP A 290 -11.24 17.96 -31.00
C ASP A 290 -10.19 18.60 -31.92
N GLU A 291 -10.65 19.02 -33.11
CA GLU A 291 -9.82 19.65 -34.15
C GLU A 291 -9.73 21.18 -33.99
N GLN A 292 -10.40 21.76 -33.00
CA GLN A 292 -10.43 23.20 -32.72
C GLN A 292 -10.05 23.51 -31.27
N GLU A 293 -8.78 23.83 -31.06
CA GLU A 293 -8.26 24.48 -29.85
C GLU A 293 -8.45 26.00 -29.99
N ALA A 294 -9.64 26.44 -30.38
CA ALA A 294 -9.93 27.85 -30.55
C ALA A 294 -11.10 28.20 -29.66
N ASP A 295 -10.80 28.99 -28.63
CA ASP A 295 -11.74 29.54 -27.68
C ASP A 295 -13.07 29.96 -28.36
N PRO A 296 -14.23 29.46 -27.89
CA PRO A 296 -15.52 29.88 -28.42
C PRO A 296 -15.62 31.40 -28.31
N ILE A 297 -15.73 32.11 -29.44
CA ILE A 297 -15.67 33.58 -29.48
C ILE A 297 -16.59 34.21 -28.43
N GLY A 298 -15.98 34.64 -27.33
CA GLY A 298 -16.64 35.39 -26.27
C GLY A 298 -16.41 34.88 -24.85
N GLY A 299 -15.16 34.65 -24.43
CA GLY A 299 -14.69 34.39 -23.06
C GLY A 299 -15.62 34.82 -21.92
N VAL A 300 -16.59 33.97 -21.63
CA VAL A 300 -17.44 33.98 -20.45
C VAL A 300 -17.57 32.49 -20.11
N ALA A 301 -16.92 32.08 -19.02
CA ALA A 301 -17.06 30.74 -18.49
C ALA A 301 -18.56 30.39 -18.33
N PRO A 302 -18.97 29.12 -18.57
CA PRO A 302 -20.33 28.65 -18.33
C PRO A 302 -20.77 29.03 -16.92
N GLN A 303 -22.06 29.28 -16.73
CA GLN A 303 -22.55 29.77 -15.43
C GLN A 303 -22.10 28.83 -14.31
N CYS A 304 -22.19 27.51 -14.54
CA CYS A 304 -21.76 26.42 -13.65
C CYS A 304 -20.26 26.26 -13.37
N LEU A 305 -19.40 27.19 -13.81
CA LEU A 305 -17.95 27.19 -13.55
C LEU A 305 -17.34 28.60 -13.51
N ASN A 306 -18.15 29.66 -13.38
CA ASN A 306 -17.65 31.03 -13.51
C ASN A 306 -17.36 31.74 -12.18
N GLY A 307 -17.51 31.04 -11.04
CA GLY A 307 -17.22 31.56 -9.71
C GLY A 307 -18.32 32.49 -9.19
N ARG A 308 -19.54 32.44 -9.73
CA ARG A 308 -20.63 33.34 -9.38
C ARG A 308 -21.96 32.60 -9.31
N ASP A 309 -22.63 32.79 -8.19
CA ASP A 309 -24.06 32.57 -8.01
C ASP A 309 -24.87 33.44 -9.01
N ASP A 310 -25.06 32.95 -10.23
CA ASP A 310 -25.72 33.68 -11.33
C ASP A 310 -27.25 33.65 -11.20
N ASP A 311 -27.80 32.70 -10.45
CA ASP A 311 -29.23 32.48 -10.27
C ASP A 311 -29.79 33.06 -8.94
N GLY A 312 -28.91 33.30 -7.97
CA GLY A 312 -29.15 33.99 -6.71
C GLY A 312 -29.67 33.13 -5.56
N ASP A 313 -29.51 31.80 -5.63
CA ASP A 313 -30.01 30.85 -4.62
C ASP A 313 -29.04 30.63 -3.45
N GLY A 314 -27.78 31.08 -3.59
CA GLY A 314 -26.72 31.00 -2.59
C GLY A 314 -25.73 29.85 -2.79
N TYR A 315 -25.92 29.02 -3.81
CA TYR A 315 -24.92 28.11 -4.37
C TYR A 315 -24.22 28.79 -5.56
N ILE A 316 -22.97 28.42 -5.86
CA ILE A 316 -22.08 29.26 -6.68
C ILE A 316 -21.71 28.64 -8.01
N ASP A 317 -21.46 27.32 -8.06
CA ASP A 317 -21.06 26.57 -9.26
C ASP A 317 -21.22 25.06 -8.97
N PHE A 318 -21.03 24.22 -9.98
CA PHE A 318 -20.83 22.77 -9.80
C PHE A 318 -19.63 22.48 -8.86
N PRO A 319 -19.66 21.45 -7.98
CA PRO A 319 -20.74 20.47 -7.74
C PRO A 319 -21.78 20.91 -6.70
N LEU A 320 -21.68 22.15 -6.21
CA LEU A 320 -22.44 22.65 -5.07
C LEU A 320 -23.81 23.23 -5.47
N ASP A 321 -23.97 23.61 -6.73
CA ASP A 321 -25.19 24.21 -7.25
C ASP A 321 -26.19 23.15 -7.77
N PRO A 322 -27.41 23.05 -7.20
CA PRO A 322 -28.42 22.09 -7.65
C PRO A 322 -28.99 22.38 -9.06
N GLY A 323 -28.78 23.60 -9.57
CA GLY A 323 -29.02 24.00 -10.95
C GLY A 323 -27.96 23.51 -11.93
N CYS A 324 -26.83 22.99 -11.44
CA CYS A 324 -25.71 22.51 -12.25
C CYS A 324 -25.57 20.99 -12.21
N VAL A 325 -25.93 20.32 -13.32
CA VAL A 325 -25.71 18.88 -13.49
C VAL A 325 -24.25 18.60 -13.86
N ALA A 326 -23.61 19.54 -14.57
CA ALA A 326 -22.19 19.48 -14.88
C ALA A 326 -21.55 20.88 -14.90
N ALA A 327 -20.23 20.96 -14.68
CA ALA A 327 -19.45 22.19 -14.74
C ALA A 327 -19.57 22.94 -16.10
N GLY A 328 -19.84 22.22 -17.19
CA GLY A 328 -20.01 22.82 -18.53
C GLY A 328 -21.39 23.47 -18.78
N ASP A 329 -22.32 23.38 -17.83
CA ASP A 329 -23.69 23.86 -18.00
C ASP A 329 -23.76 25.40 -18.05
N GLN A 330 -24.52 25.91 -19.01
CA GLN A 330 -24.61 27.35 -19.31
C GLN A 330 -25.66 28.08 -18.46
N ASP A 331 -26.32 27.37 -17.54
CA ASP A 331 -27.53 27.82 -16.86
C ASP A 331 -27.69 27.10 -15.52
N GLU A 332 -27.37 27.78 -14.42
CA GLU A 332 -27.44 27.23 -13.05
C GLU A 332 -28.84 27.38 -12.42
N ARG A 333 -29.89 27.52 -13.24
CA ARG A 333 -31.22 27.70 -12.67
C ARG A 333 -31.75 26.38 -12.13
N ASP A 334 -32.05 26.41 -10.84
CA ASP A 334 -32.68 25.32 -10.10
C ASP A 334 -33.79 24.57 -10.90
N PRO A 335 -33.67 23.24 -11.08
CA PRO A 335 -34.71 22.46 -11.71
C PRO A 335 -36.01 22.48 -10.87
N PRO A 336 -37.19 22.38 -11.51
CA PRO A 336 -38.48 22.42 -10.81
C PRO A 336 -38.73 21.23 -9.88
N VAL A 337 -37.88 20.20 -9.96
CA VAL A 337 -37.83 19.05 -9.05
C VAL A 337 -36.40 19.01 -8.53
N VAL A 338 -36.24 18.95 -7.21
CA VAL A 338 -34.93 18.86 -6.57
C VAL A 338 -34.26 17.55 -7.04
N PRO A 339 -32.99 17.58 -7.47
CA PRO A 339 -32.23 16.39 -7.89
C PRO A 339 -32.20 15.32 -6.80
N GLN A 340 -31.96 14.06 -7.16
CA GLN A 340 -31.97 12.95 -6.19
C GLN A 340 -30.90 13.17 -5.12
N CYS A 341 -29.71 13.54 -5.57
CA CYS A 341 -28.53 13.85 -4.77
C CYS A 341 -28.58 15.17 -3.96
N ALA A 342 -29.76 15.80 -3.84
CA ALA A 342 -29.95 17.01 -3.03
C ALA A 342 -31.35 17.10 -2.38
N ASN A 343 -32.15 16.03 -2.39
CA ASN A 343 -33.55 16.06 -1.96
C ASN A 343 -33.79 15.62 -0.50
N GLY A 344 -32.75 15.11 0.19
CA GLY A 344 -32.83 14.66 1.58
C GLY A 344 -33.41 13.26 1.76
N LEU A 345 -33.46 12.45 0.71
CA LEU A 345 -33.98 11.09 0.70
C LEU A 345 -32.96 10.17 0.05
N ASP A 346 -32.64 9.10 0.77
CA ASP A 346 -31.97 7.91 0.24
C ASP A 346 -32.89 7.22 -0.79
N ASP A 347 -32.78 7.64 -2.05
CA ASP A 347 -33.65 7.23 -3.15
C ASP A 347 -33.26 5.83 -3.69
N ASP A 348 -32.04 5.36 -3.40
CA ASP A 348 -31.47 4.10 -3.89
C ASP A 348 -31.35 2.99 -2.81
N ALA A 349 -31.54 3.36 -1.54
CA ALA A 349 -31.56 2.55 -0.33
C ALA A 349 -30.20 1.95 0.09
N ASP A 350 -29.08 2.61 -0.21
CA ASP A 350 -27.74 2.21 0.21
C ASP A 350 -27.33 2.69 1.62
N GLY A 351 -28.10 3.62 2.19
CA GLY A 351 -27.90 4.17 3.53
C GLY A 351 -27.35 5.60 3.56
N ASP A 352 -26.91 6.12 2.41
CA ASP A 352 -26.45 7.48 2.25
C ASP A 352 -27.54 8.31 1.52
N PRO A 353 -28.00 9.46 2.05
CA PRO A 353 -29.19 10.12 1.49
C PRO A 353 -28.98 11.20 0.42
N ASP A 354 -27.77 11.70 0.21
CA ASP A 354 -27.44 12.81 -0.71
C ASP A 354 -25.92 13.03 -0.82
N TRP A 355 -25.48 13.81 -1.83
CA TRP A 355 -24.13 14.37 -1.90
C TRP A 355 -23.79 15.27 -0.69
N PRO A 356 -22.58 15.19 -0.09
CA PRO A 356 -21.38 14.49 -0.56
C PRO A 356 -21.19 13.09 0.02
N PHE A 357 -22.15 12.58 0.79
CA PHE A 357 -22.00 11.32 1.53
C PHE A 357 -22.43 10.12 0.69
N ASP A 358 -23.33 10.33 -0.26
CA ASP A 358 -23.74 9.32 -1.22
C ASP A 358 -22.71 9.15 -2.36
N ARG A 359 -22.24 7.91 -2.55
CA ARG A 359 -21.21 7.52 -3.52
C ARG A 359 -21.75 7.38 -4.95
N GLY A 360 -23.06 7.24 -5.13
CA GLY A 360 -23.75 7.32 -6.40
C GLY A 360 -23.90 8.76 -6.93
N CYS A 361 -23.61 9.77 -6.10
CA CYS A 361 -23.70 11.19 -6.46
C CYS A 361 -22.35 11.84 -6.78
N SER A 362 -22.21 12.43 -7.96
CA SER A 362 -21.04 13.23 -8.37
C SER A 362 -21.19 14.74 -8.08
N GLY A 363 -22.43 15.22 -7.88
CA GLY A 363 -22.74 16.56 -7.42
C GLY A 363 -24.21 16.75 -7.04
N ARG A 364 -24.56 17.90 -6.43
CA ARG A 364 -25.94 18.21 -5.99
C ARG A 364 -26.97 18.28 -7.12
N GLY A 365 -26.51 18.50 -8.36
CA GLY A 365 -27.36 18.52 -9.55
C GLY A 365 -27.77 17.14 -10.09
N ASP A 366 -27.21 16.05 -9.54
CA ASP A 366 -27.40 14.71 -10.10
C ASP A 366 -28.81 14.14 -9.89
N LEU A 367 -29.36 13.60 -10.97
CA LEU A 367 -30.72 13.08 -11.04
C LEU A 367 -30.83 11.58 -10.71
N ASP A 368 -29.71 10.93 -10.40
CA ASP A 368 -29.62 9.50 -10.19
C ASP A 368 -28.53 9.22 -9.15
N GLU A 369 -28.95 8.69 -8.02
CA GLU A 369 -28.13 8.41 -6.83
C GLU A 369 -27.58 6.97 -6.84
N ARG A 370 -27.74 6.21 -7.93
CA ARG A 370 -27.36 4.79 -7.95
C ARG A 370 -25.84 4.57 -8.10
N ASP A 371 -25.30 3.85 -7.14
CA ASP A 371 -23.90 3.42 -7.05
C ASP A 371 -23.33 2.74 -8.34
N PRO A 372 -22.22 3.23 -8.92
CA PRO A 372 -21.58 2.57 -10.06
C PRO A 372 -20.66 1.41 -9.62
N VAL A 373 -21.20 0.18 -9.70
CA VAL A 373 -20.50 -1.14 -9.64
C VAL A 373 -19.97 -1.57 -8.26
N ARG A 374 -20.59 -2.60 -7.66
CA ARG A 374 -20.03 -3.34 -6.50
C ARG A 374 -18.66 -3.95 -6.84
N LEU A 375 -17.65 -3.65 -6.03
CA LEU A 375 -16.36 -4.35 -6.03
C LEU A 375 -16.55 -5.83 -5.62
N PRO A 376 -15.74 -6.78 -6.17
CA PRO A 376 -15.75 -8.19 -5.75
C PRO A 376 -15.40 -8.32 -4.27
N GLU A 377 -15.99 -9.29 -3.57
CA GLU A 377 -15.79 -9.50 -2.12
C GLU A 377 -14.30 -9.60 -1.76
N CYS A 378 -13.49 -10.29 -2.57
CA CYS A 378 -12.03 -10.45 -2.34
C CYS A 378 -11.13 -9.23 -2.60
N GLY A 379 -11.71 -8.09 -2.94
CA GLY A 379 -10.96 -6.86 -3.20
C GLY A 379 -11.76 -5.60 -2.83
N ASN A 380 -12.61 -5.70 -1.82
CA ASN A 380 -13.47 -4.59 -1.40
C ASN A 380 -13.17 -4.08 0.02
N ARG A 381 -12.12 -4.59 0.66
CA ARG A 381 -11.62 -4.21 1.99
C ARG A 381 -12.62 -4.43 3.11
N ARG A 382 -13.53 -5.39 2.94
CA ARG A 382 -14.48 -5.80 3.96
C ARG A 382 -14.36 -7.30 4.13
N ASP A 383 -14.22 -7.73 5.38
CA ASP A 383 -14.41 -9.12 5.78
C ASP A 383 -15.88 -9.52 5.54
N ASP A 384 -16.20 -9.89 4.31
CA ASP A 384 -17.56 -10.15 3.86
C ASP A 384 -18.10 -11.50 4.39
N ASP A 385 -17.22 -12.39 4.84
CA ASP A 385 -17.57 -13.70 5.40
C ASP A 385 -17.44 -13.79 6.95
N ALA A 386 -16.93 -12.73 7.57
CA ALA A 386 -16.75 -12.51 9.00
C ALA A 386 -15.80 -13.51 9.69
N ASP A 387 -14.79 -14.01 9.00
CA ASP A 387 -13.78 -14.94 9.53
C ASP A 387 -12.59 -14.23 10.22
N GLY A 388 -12.53 -12.90 10.14
CA GLY A 388 -11.46 -12.05 10.66
C GLY A 388 -10.34 -11.75 9.66
N ARG A 389 -10.49 -12.17 8.39
CA ARG A 389 -9.59 -11.90 7.26
C ARG A 389 -10.37 -11.18 6.17
N VAL A 390 -9.69 -10.28 5.45
CA VAL A 390 -10.39 -9.14 4.81
C VAL A 390 -10.32 -9.14 3.29
N ASP A 391 -9.26 -9.68 2.66
CA ASP A 391 -9.07 -9.65 1.21
C ASP A 391 -7.88 -10.55 0.82
N PHE A 392 -7.73 -10.84 -0.47
CA PHE A 392 -6.49 -11.42 -1.01
C PHE A 392 -5.28 -10.49 -0.77
N PRO A 393 -4.09 -10.99 -0.33
CA PRO A 393 -3.68 -12.39 -0.17
C PRO A 393 -3.80 -12.94 1.26
N ALA A 394 -4.33 -12.13 2.18
CA ALA A 394 -4.45 -12.48 3.60
C ALA A 394 -5.64 -13.42 3.86
N ASP A 395 -6.63 -13.41 2.98
CA ASP A 395 -7.82 -14.26 3.03
C ASP A 395 -7.62 -15.61 2.28
N PRO A 396 -7.77 -16.78 2.95
CA PRO A 396 -7.63 -18.11 2.35
C PRO A 396 -8.77 -18.53 1.42
N GLY A 397 -9.95 -17.95 1.57
CA GLY A 397 -11.08 -18.15 0.67
C GLY A 397 -10.88 -17.40 -0.66
N CYS A 398 -10.06 -16.35 -0.66
CA CYS A 398 -9.67 -15.62 -1.85
C CYS A 398 -8.51 -16.26 -2.63
N SER A 399 -8.73 -16.50 -3.92
CA SER A 399 -7.68 -16.93 -4.85
C SER A 399 -7.07 -15.78 -5.65
N SER A 400 -7.81 -14.67 -5.73
CA SER A 400 -7.38 -13.39 -6.30
C SER A 400 -8.29 -12.27 -5.81
N ALA A 401 -7.82 -11.02 -5.88
CA ALA A 401 -8.62 -9.86 -5.53
C ALA A 401 -9.85 -9.60 -6.45
N ALA A 402 -10.00 -10.39 -7.52
CA ALA A 402 -11.13 -10.32 -8.44
C ALA A 402 -12.23 -11.34 -8.11
N ASP A 403 -12.03 -12.18 -7.10
CA ASP A 403 -12.98 -13.21 -6.73
C ASP A 403 -14.22 -12.60 -6.08
N GLN A 404 -15.39 -13.13 -6.45
CA GLN A 404 -16.69 -12.61 -6.00
C GLN A 404 -17.12 -13.13 -4.63
N SER A 405 -16.25 -13.88 -3.95
CA SER A 405 -16.57 -14.58 -2.70
C SER A 405 -15.28 -14.87 -1.96
N GLU A 406 -15.22 -14.41 -0.71
CA GLU A 406 -14.14 -14.71 0.24
C GLU A 406 -14.44 -15.95 1.08
N ALA A 407 -15.61 -16.57 0.92
CA ALA A 407 -15.98 -17.74 1.70
C ALA A 407 -14.99 -18.92 1.59
N ASP A 408 -14.53 -19.39 2.74
CA ASP A 408 -13.69 -20.60 2.89
C ASP A 408 -14.34 -21.88 2.32
N ASP A 409 -13.78 -22.39 1.22
CA ASP A 409 -14.25 -23.61 0.53
C ASP A 409 -13.74 -24.93 1.18
N GLY A 410 -13.26 -24.90 2.43
CA GLY A 410 -12.67 -26.08 3.09
C GLY A 410 -12.00 -25.83 4.44
N PRO A 411 -11.30 -26.83 5.01
CA PRO A 411 -10.42 -26.61 6.15
C PRO A 411 -9.25 -25.69 5.76
N LEU A 412 -8.87 -24.82 6.70
CA LEU A 412 -7.80 -23.83 6.50
C LEU A 412 -6.50 -24.48 5.98
N PRO A 413 -5.86 -23.88 4.96
CA PRO A 413 -4.56 -24.32 4.43
C PRO A 413 -3.45 -24.29 5.48
N ALA A 414 -2.33 -24.99 5.22
CA ALA A 414 -1.20 -25.07 6.16
C ALA A 414 -0.69 -23.67 6.57
N CYS A 415 -0.74 -22.71 5.64
CA CYS A 415 -0.26 -21.35 5.84
C CYS A 415 -1.29 -20.36 6.41
N ALA A 416 -2.45 -20.83 6.85
CA ALA A 416 -3.45 -20.02 7.55
C ALA A 416 -4.23 -20.80 8.61
N ASN A 417 -3.69 -21.89 9.18
CA ASN A 417 -4.45 -22.73 10.11
C ASN A 417 -4.07 -22.53 11.59
N GLY A 418 -3.12 -21.64 11.87
CA GLY A 418 -2.62 -21.31 13.20
C GLY A 418 -1.74 -22.40 13.80
N ILE A 419 -1.14 -23.27 12.97
CA ILE A 419 -0.29 -24.39 13.39
C ILE A 419 0.97 -24.37 12.53
N ASP A 420 2.11 -24.31 13.20
CA ASP A 420 3.44 -24.61 12.66
C ASP A 420 3.50 -26.12 12.23
N ASP A 421 3.02 -26.41 11.03
CA ASP A 421 2.93 -27.72 10.39
C ASP A 421 4.31 -28.25 10.00
N ASP A 422 5.26 -27.37 9.69
CA ASP A 422 6.62 -27.67 9.23
C ASP A 422 7.66 -27.78 10.40
N ARG A 423 7.34 -27.15 11.54
CA ARG A 423 8.07 -27.13 12.83
C ARG A 423 9.34 -26.30 12.84
N ASP A 424 9.43 -25.24 12.06
CA ASP A 424 10.55 -24.31 12.08
C ASP A 424 10.45 -23.24 13.19
N GLY A 425 9.27 -23.10 13.82
CA GLY A 425 8.98 -22.18 14.92
C GLY A 425 8.27 -20.90 14.50
N ILE A 426 7.97 -20.73 13.21
CA ILE A 426 7.04 -19.77 12.63
C ILE A 426 5.75 -20.54 12.28
N THR A 427 4.59 -19.87 12.20
CA THR A 427 3.28 -20.57 12.30
C THR A 427 2.35 -20.41 11.12
N ASP A 428 2.47 -19.35 10.32
CA ASP A 428 1.62 -19.08 9.16
C ASP A 428 2.19 -17.86 8.37
N TRP A 429 1.63 -17.60 7.19
CA TRP A 429 1.82 -16.34 6.47
C TRP A 429 1.39 -15.14 7.34
N PRO A 430 2.05 -13.95 7.29
CA PRO A 430 3.12 -13.52 6.38
C PRO A 430 4.54 -13.82 6.87
N PHE A 431 4.67 -14.38 8.08
CA PHE A 431 5.96 -14.52 8.73
C PHE A 431 6.67 -15.82 8.35
N ASP A 432 5.91 -16.84 7.97
CA ASP A 432 6.43 -18.15 7.58
C ASP A 432 6.97 -18.15 6.13
N MET A 433 8.23 -18.57 5.96
CA MET A 433 8.91 -18.53 4.66
C MET A 433 8.61 -19.75 3.77
N GLY A 434 7.96 -20.78 4.32
CA GLY A 434 7.32 -21.84 3.57
C GLY A 434 6.07 -21.36 2.84
N CYS A 435 5.49 -20.23 3.25
CA CYS A 435 4.19 -19.76 2.78
C CYS A 435 4.26 -18.63 1.76
N GLN A 436 3.64 -18.82 0.59
CA GLN A 436 3.54 -17.78 -0.45
C GLN A 436 2.28 -16.90 -0.33
N SER A 437 1.26 -17.39 0.39
CA SER A 437 0.00 -16.69 0.69
C SER A 437 -0.73 -17.43 1.81
N ALA A 438 -1.76 -16.83 2.41
CA ALA A 438 -2.62 -17.50 3.39
C ALA A 438 -3.34 -18.74 2.81
N ARG A 439 -3.49 -18.81 1.48
CA ARG A 439 -4.08 -19.96 0.79
C ARG A 439 -3.12 -21.12 0.53
N ASP A 440 -1.83 -20.92 0.78
CA ASP A 440 -0.81 -21.92 0.48
C ASP A 440 -0.97 -23.15 1.39
N GLY A 441 -0.91 -24.33 0.77
CA GLY A 441 -1.14 -25.61 1.43
C GLY A 441 0.12 -26.31 1.88
N ASP A 442 1.29 -25.75 1.61
CA ASP A 442 2.61 -26.27 1.96
C ASP A 442 3.40 -25.19 2.69
N GLU A 443 3.64 -25.40 3.97
CA GLU A 443 4.46 -24.54 4.83
C GLU A 443 5.93 -25.01 4.83
N ALA A 444 6.32 -25.96 3.96
CA ALA A 444 7.69 -26.46 3.96
C ALA A 444 8.69 -25.46 3.38
N ASP A 445 9.65 -25.07 4.22
CA ASP A 445 10.80 -24.26 3.84
C ASP A 445 11.50 -24.71 2.54
N PRO A 446 11.87 -23.77 1.63
CA PRO A 446 12.74 -24.10 0.51
C PRO A 446 14.12 -24.58 0.99
N PRO A 447 14.82 -25.42 0.20
CA PRO A 447 16.17 -25.89 0.53
C PRO A 447 17.11 -24.72 0.82
N GLU A 448 18.00 -24.84 1.80
CA GLU A 448 18.96 -23.79 2.24
C GLU A 448 19.75 -23.12 1.09
N ALA A 449 19.98 -23.81 -0.03
CA ALA A 449 20.66 -23.27 -1.21
C ALA A 449 19.79 -22.40 -2.13
N GLU A 450 18.47 -22.37 -1.90
CA GLU A 450 17.45 -21.62 -2.63
C GLU A 450 16.74 -20.60 -1.73
N ARG A 451 17.15 -20.47 -0.45
CA ARG A 451 16.62 -19.44 0.47
C ARG A 451 17.03 -18.05 0.00
N ALA A 452 16.11 -17.12 0.17
CA ALA A 452 16.29 -15.72 -0.16
C ALA A 452 17.39 -15.10 0.73
N GLN A 453 18.02 -14.00 0.30
CA GLN A 453 19.12 -13.40 1.06
C GLN A 453 18.67 -13.02 2.47
N CYS A 454 17.43 -12.56 2.61
CA CYS A 454 16.81 -12.19 3.88
C CYS A 454 16.37 -13.34 4.80
N SER A 455 16.69 -14.60 4.46
CA SER A 455 16.40 -15.79 5.29
C SER A 455 17.45 -16.90 5.21
N ASN A 456 18.64 -16.61 4.69
CA ASN A 456 19.69 -17.61 4.47
C ASN A 456 20.75 -17.66 5.59
N ARG A 457 20.64 -16.82 6.63
CA ARG A 457 21.54 -16.76 7.79
C ARG A 457 22.96 -16.32 7.45
N ILE A 458 23.09 -15.59 6.35
CA ILE A 458 24.34 -15.01 5.88
C ILE A 458 24.07 -13.53 5.65
N ASP A 459 24.83 -12.71 6.35
CA ASP A 459 25.01 -11.28 6.08
C ASP A 459 25.63 -11.11 4.66
N ASP A 460 24.78 -11.10 3.64
CA ASP A 460 25.14 -11.06 2.21
C ASP A 460 25.59 -9.65 1.78
N ASP A 461 25.09 -8.60 2.45
CA ASP A 461 25.44 -7.20 2.18
C ASP A 461 26.59 -6.66 3.08
N MET A 462 26.97 -7.40 4.12
CA MET A 462 28.07 -7.18 5.06
C MET A 462 27.89 -5.95 5.96
N ASP A 463 26.66 -5.55 6.26
CA ASP A 463 26.36 -4.42 7.16
C ASP A 463 26.39 -4.84 8.66
N GLY A 464 26.40 -6.15 8.94
CA GLY A 464 26.45 -6.73 10.28
C GLY A 464 25.10 -7.11 10.87
N ARG A 465 24.02 -6.89 10.12
CA ARG A 465 22.72 -7.58 10.28
C ARG A 465 22.73 -8.80 9.34
N THR A 466 21.68 -9.60 9.25
CA THR A 466 21.87 -11.00 8.74
C THR A 466 20.64 -11.60 8.09
N ASP A 467 19.43 -11.23 8.54
CA ASP A 467 18.17 -11.71 7.97
C ASP A 467 17.01 -10.85 8.53
N PHE A 468 15.83 -10.96 7.91
CA PHE A 468 14.57 -10.50 8.50
C PHE A 468 14.32 -11.14 9.88
N PRO A 469 13.73 -10.44 10.87
CA PRO A 469 13.25 -9.05 10.87
C PRO A 469 14.31 -8.03 11.29
N SER A 470 15.55 -8.47 11.53
CA SER A 470 16.59 -7.61 12.13
C SER A 470 17.34 -6.79 11.09
N ASP A 471 17.33 -7.23 9.83
CA ASP A 471 18.03 -6.61 8.73
C ASP A 471 17.21 -5.48 8.06
N PRO A 472 17.77 -4.26 7.86
CA PRO A 472 17.04 -3.13 7.28
C PRO A 472 16.95 -3.21 5.75
N GLY A 473 17.76 -4.07 5.11
CA GLY A 473 17.67 -4.39 3.70
C GLY A 473 16.54 -5.37 3.36
N CYS A 474 15.81 -5.87 4.35
CA CYS A 474 14.81 -6.92 4.20
C CYS A 474 13.39 -6.45 4.49
N ALA A 475 12.54 -6.43 3.45
CA ALA A 475 11.12 -6.12 3.61
C ALA A 475 10.31 -7.31 4.20
N PHE A 476 10.73 -8.54 3.92
CA PHE A 476 10.13 -9.78 4.43
C PHE A 476 11.12 -10.95 4.30
N ALA A 477 10.86 -12.08 4.97
CA ALA A 477 11.79 -13.22 5.02
C ALA A 477 12.10 -13.85 3.64
N ALA A 478 11.16 -13.79 2.69
CA ALA A 478 11.35 -14.28 1.33
C ALA A 478 11.95 -13.24 0.35
N ASP A 479 12.35 -12.05 0.83
CA ASP A 479 12.94 -11.01 -0.03
C ASP A 479 14.31 -11.49 -0.59
N PRO A 480 14.47 -11.55 -1.93
CA PRO A 480 15.70 -12.03 -2.55
C PRO A 480 16.91 -11.10 -2.36
N ARG A 481 16.76 -9.90 -1.79
CA ARG A 481 17.86 -8.94 -1.61
C ARG A 481 17.89 -8.41 -0.19
N GLU A 482 19.07 -8.45 0.42
CA GLU A 482 19.35 -7.93 1.77
C GLU A 482 20.10 -6.57 1.70
N ASN A 483 20.13 -5.90 0.55
CA ASN A 483 20.91 -4.66 0.45
C ASN A 483 20.16 -3.49 1.10
N ASP A 484 20.77 -2.88 2.11
CA ASP A 484 20.27 -1.65 2.74
C ASP A 484 19.81 -0.59 1.72
N PRO A 485 18.61 -0.01 1.89
CA PRO A 485 18.20 1.16 1.14
C PRO A 485 19.15 2.35 1.40
N VAL A 486 19.28 3.24 0.41
CA VAL A 486 20.23 4.39 0.48
C VAL A 486 19.93 5.31 1.67
N GLN A 487 18.65 5.41 2.03
CA GLN A 487 18.21 5.93 3.32
C GLN A 487 17.89 4.73 4.21
N ARG A 488 18.48 4.67 5.40
CA ARG A 488 18.15 3.60 6.36
C ARG A 488 16.70 3.80 6.84
N PRO A 489 15.92 2.72 6.98
CA PRO A 489 14.56 2.78 7.47
C PRO A 489 14.49 3.42 8.85
N ARG A 490 13.37 4.07 9.19
CA ARG A 490 13.22 4.78 10.48
C ARG A 490 13.50 3.87 11.66
N CYS A 491 13.03 2.63 11.57
CA CYS A 491 13.26 1.59 12.57
C CYS A 491 14.67 1.00 12.62
N ALA A 492 15.61 1.51 11.82
CA ALA A 492 17.02 1.11 11.83
C ALA A 492 18.00 2.26 11.56
N ASN A 493 17.58 3.53 11.66
CA ASN A 493 18.42 4.69 11.34
C ASN A 493 19.12 5.28 12.57
N GLY A 494 18.77 4.82 13.78
CA GLY A 494 19.36 5.25 15.05
C GLY A 494 18.83 6.58 15.58
N VAL A 495 17.65 6.99 15.14
CA VAL A 495 16.96 8.24 15.51
C VAL A 495 15.54 7.92 15.94
N ASP A 496 15.16 8.42 17.11
CA ASP A 496 13.77 8.52 17.60
C ASP A 496 12.99 9.51 16.72
N ASP A 497 12.40 9.03 15.63
CA ASP A 497 11.72 9.83 14.61
C ASP A 497 10.28 10.17 15.03
N ASP A 498 9.63 9.40 15.90
CA ASP A 498 8.27 9.63 16.41
C ASP A 498 8.22 10.40 17.75
N GLY A 499 9.34 10.45 18.48
CA GLY A 499 9.53 11.23 19.70
C GLY A 499 9.02 10.57 20.98
N ASP A 500 8.73 9.27 20.96
CA ASP A 500 8.24 8.51 22.12
C ASP A 500 9.35 8.11 23.12
N ARG A 501 10.63 8.32 22.73
CA ARG A 501 11.90 8.00 23.44
C ARG A 501 12.37 6.56 23.31
N LEU A 502 11.73 5.78 22.48
CA LEU A 502 12.31 4.62 21.83
C LEU A 502 13.02 5.15 20.56
N THR A 503 13.61 4.32 19.69
CA THR A 503 14.67 4.84 18.78
C THR A 503 14.90 3.96 17.56
N ASP A 504 14.58 2.68 17.65
CA ASP A 504 14.72 1.71 16.55
C ASP A 504 14.16 0.35 17.03
N TRP A 505 13.86 -0.52 16.08
CA TRP A 505 13.65 -1.94 16.34
C TRP A 505 14.88 -2.57 17.02
N PRO A 506 14.72 -3.47 18.01
CA PRO A 506 13.48 -4.06 18.56
C PRO A 506 12.97 -3.34 19.82
N ALA A 507 13.57 -2.21 20.16
CA ALA A 507 13.26 -1.50 21.39
C ALA A 507 12.02 -0.62 21.21
N ASP A 508 11.82 -0.14 19.99
CA ASP A 508 10.66 0.62 19.57
C ASP A 508 9.45 -0.26 19.31
N ARG A 509 8.30 0.17 19.83
CA ARG A 509 7.03 -0.54 19.70
C ARG A 509 6.17 -0.02 18.54
N GLY A 510 6.55 1.12 17.95
CA GLY A 510 6.04 1.55 16.65
C GLY A 510 6.64 0.74 15.49
N CYS A 511 7.81 0.14 15.69
CA CYS A 511 8.48 -0.66 14.67
C CYS A 511 8.05 -2.13 14.63
N ALA A 512 7.50 -2.59 13.50
CA ALA A 512 7.22 -4.02 13.31
C ALA A 512 8.48 -4.85 13.06
N PHE A 513 9.47 -4.31 12.33
CA PHE A 513 10.76 -4.91 12.02
C PHE A 513 11.81 -3.83 11.68
N ALA A 514 13.08 -4.20 11.49
CA ALA A 514 14.16 -3.23 11.21
C ALA A 514 14.11 -2.59 9.82
N GLY A 515 13.50 -3.28 8.85
CA GLY A 515 13.21 -2.78 7.51
C GLY A 515 11.95 -1.91 7.44
N ASP A 516 11.30 -1.67 8.58
CA ASP A 516 10.08 -0.86 8.69
C ASP A 516 10.43 0.63 8.62
N ASP A 517 9.69 1.36 7.80
CA ASP A 517 9.86 2.79 7.59
C ASP A 517 8.95 3.60 8.51
N ASP A 518 8.05 2.95 9.27
CA ASP A 518 7.19 3.57 10.27
C ASP A 518 7.63 3.23 11.70
N GLU A 519 7.97 4.25 12.48
CA GLU A 519 8.32 4.15 13.90
C GLU A 519 7.16 4.67 14.78
N ALA A 520 6.03 5.09 14.19
CA ALA A 520 4.91 5.57 14.97
C ALA A 520 4.28 4.44 15.79
N ASP A 521 4.14 4.67 17.09
CA ASP A 521 3.29 3.83 17.93
C ASP A 521 1.93 3.61 17.23
N PRO A 522 1.46 2.36 17.04
CA PRO A 522 0.15 2.10 16.47
C PRO A 522 -0.87 2.93 17.25
N ILE A 523 -1.61 3.78 16.53
CA ILE A 523 -2.63 4.64 17.13
C ILE A 523 -3.61 3.71 17.82
N VAL A 524 -3.50 3.63 19.15
CA VAL A 524 -4.60 3.18 19.97
C VAL A 524 -5.61 4.30 19.83
N ILE A 525 -6.47 4.23 18.80
CA ILE A 525 -7.68 5.03 18.77
C ILE A 525 -8.37 4.61 20.06
N PRO A 526 -8.48 5.49 21.06
CA PRO A 526 -9.16 5.10 22.27
C PRO A 526 -10.55 4.66 21.81
N ARG A 527 -10.97 3.45 22.18
CA ARG A 527 -12.30 2.96 21.81
C ARG A 527 -13.33 3.98 22.30
N ARG A 528 -14.47 4.08 21.63
CA ARG A 528 -15.42 5.20 21.83
C ARG A 528 -15.66 5.49 23.31
N CYS A 529 -15.75 4.44 24.12
CA CYS A 529 -15.91 4.52 25.56
C CYS A 529 -14.72 5.05 26.42
N VAL A 530 -13.61 5.50 25.80
CA VAL A 530 -12.45 6.14 26.44
C VAL A 530 -11.81 7.27 25.59
N ASN A 531 -12.47 7.74 24.54
CA ASN A 531 -11.92 8.74 23.61
C ASN A 531 -12.21 10.21 24.01
N GLY A 532 -13.05 10.43 25.03
CA GLY A 532 -13.44 11.75 25.53
C GLY A 532 -14.47 12.47 24.67
N VAL A 533 -15.14 11.78 23.74
CA VAL A 533 -16.16 12.27 22.81
C VAL A 533 -17.52 11.62 23.15
N ASP A 534 -18.60 12.32 22.81
CA ASP A 534 -19.99 11.85 22.91
C ASP A 534 -20.35 11.34 21.51
N ASP A 535 -20.12 10.05 21.25
CA ASP A 535 -20.20 9.46 19.91
C ASP A 535 -21.65 9.17 19.48
N ASP A 536 -22.58 8.95 20.41
CA ASP A 536 -24.00 8.68 20.12
C ASP A 536 -24.92 9.91 20.25
N GLY A 537 -24.39 11.00 20.81
CA GLY A 537 -25.03 12.31 20.89
C GLY A 537 -26.07 12.45 22.00
N ASP A 538 -26.08 11.56 22.99
CA ASP A 538 -27.02 11.59 24.11
C ASP A 538 -26.64 12.61 25.22
N GLY A 539 -25.40 13.12 25.18
CA GLY A 539 -24.84 14.07 26.14
C GLY A 539 -23.97 13.45 27.24
N LEU A 540 -23.71 12.15 27.19
CA LEU A 540 -22.77 11.40 28.02
C LEU A 540 -21.54 11.03 27.17
N VAL A 541 -20.45 10.64 27.83
CA VAL A 541 -19.12 10.48 27.22
C VAL A 541 -18.40 9.36 27.95
N ASP A 542 -17.73 8.48 27.22
CA ASP A 542 -16.88 7.42 27.75
C ASP A 542 -17.62 6.47 28.71
N LEU A 543 -16.94 5.92 29.72
CA LEU A 543 -17.51 5.15 30.83
C LEU A 543 -18.67 5.83 31.61
N GLN A 544 -18.95 7.11 31.36
CA GLN A 544 -20.12 7.80 31.91
C GLN A 544 -21.38 7.53 31.10
N ASP A 545 -21.22 6.95 29.91
CA ASP A 545 -22.25 6.55 28.97
C ASP A 545 -22.78 5.14 29.30
N PRO A 546 -24.12 4.92 29.33
CA PRO A 546 -24.70 3.60 29.57
C PRO A 546 -24.58 2.62 28.39
N GLY A 547 -24.26 3.09 27.18
CA GLY A 547 -23.78 2.28 26.07
C GLY A 547 -22.43 1.62 26.38
N CYS A 548 -21.59 2.26 27.20
CA CYS A 548 -20.25 1.79 27.50
C CYS A 548 -20.17 0.76 28.63
N VAL A 549 -19.97 -0.51 28.27
CA VAL A 549 -19.75 -1.60 29.22
C VAL A 549 -18.41 -1.41 29.94
N ASN A 550 -17.35 -1.08 29.21
CA ASN A 550 -16.03 -0.81 29.79
C ASN A 550 -15.16 0.04 28.85
N GLY A 551 -13.90 0.28 29.23
CA GLY A 551 -13.01 1.16 28.45
C GLY A 551 -12.41 0.52 27.20
N LEU A 552 -12.73 -0.74 26.97
CA LEU A 552 -12.46 -1.47 25.74
C LEU A 552 -13.75 -1.60 24.90
N ASP A 553 -14.85 -0.95 25.26
CA ASP A 553 -16.06 -0.98 24.44
C ASP A 553 -15.98 0.09 23.34
N ASP A 554 -16.39 -0.26 22.12
CA ASP A 554 -16.34 0.60 20.93
C ASP A 554 -17.73 1.06 20.46
N ASP A 555 -18.79 0.75 21.22
CA ASP A 555 -20.15 1.19 21.00
C ASP A 555 -20.68 2.00 22.20
N GLU A 556 -21.07 3.25 21.96
CA GLU A 556 -21.75 4.09 22.96
C GLU A 556 -23.28 4.06 22.81
N ALA A 557 -23.84 3.19 21.96
CA ALA A 557 -25.28 3.16 21.74
C ALA A 557 -26.05 2.69 22.97
N ASP A 558 -26.89 3.59 23.47
CA ASP A 558 -27.64 3.43 24.71
C ASP A 558 -28.60 2.21 24.67
N PRO A 559 -28.46 1.22 25.58
CA PRO A 559 -29.31 0.03 25.57
C PRO A 559 -30.75 0.36 25.95
N MET A 560 -31.73 -0.32 25.34
CA MET A 560 -33.17 -0.06 25.56
C MET A 560 -33.64 -0.17 27.03
N ALA A 561 -32.84 -0.82 27.89
CA ALA A 561 -33.03 -0.87 29.32
C ALA A 561 -31.75 -0.45 30.02
N ALA A 562 -31.89 0.46 31.01
CA ALA A 562 -30.77 0.93 31.80
C ALA A 562 -29.98 -0.26 32.41
N PRO A 563 -28.66 -0.34 32.20
CA PRO A 563 -27.79 -1.36 32.78
C PRO A 563 -27.81 -1.34 34.30
N ILE A 564 -27.37 -2.44 34.93
CA ILE A 564 -27.42 -2.59 36.39
C ILE A 564 -26.63 -1.48 37.09
N CYS A 565 -25.51 -1.06 36.52
CA CYS A 565 -24.66 0.02 37.03
C CYS A 565 -25.14 1.45 36.73
N ALA A 566 -26.35 1.61 36.15
CA ALA A 566 -26.95 2.91 35.84
C ALA A 566 -28.48 2.96 36.05
N ASN A 567 -29.08 1.99 36.76
CA ASN A 567 -30.54 1.85 36.86
C ASN A 567 -31.15 2.53 38.10
N GLY A 568 -30.34 3.08 39.01
CA GLY A 568 -30.82 3.76 40.22
C GLY A 568 -31.07 2.84 41.42
N VAL A 569 -30.61 1.58 41.38
CA VAL A 569 -30.89 0.55 42.37
C VAL A 569 -29.60 -0.15 42.79
N ASP A 570 -29.34 -0.13 44.11
CA ASP A 570 -28.35 -0.97 44.80
C ASP A 570 -28.71 -2.46 44.62
N ASP A 571 -28.24 -3.06 43.52
CA ASP A 571 -28.62 -4.41 43.08
C ASP A 571 -27.82 -5.50 43.84
N ASP A 572 -26.62 -5.16 44.33
CA ASP A 572 -25.75 -6.05 45.09
C ASP A 572 -25.90 -5.94 46.63
N MET A 573 -26.62 -4.91 47.09
CA MET A 573 -26.96 -4.61 48.49
C MET A 573 -25.77 -4.24 49.38
N ASP A 574 -24.68 -3.73 48.83
CA ASP A 574 -23.52 -3.27 49.60
C ASP A 574 -23.71 -1.84 50.20
N GLY A 575 -24.75 -1.13 49.74
CA GLY A 575 -25.13 0.20 50.19
C GLY A 575 -24.62 1.35 49.32
N LEU A 576 -23.92 1.04 48.23
CA LEU A 576 -23.66 1.89 47.08
C LEU A 576 -24.74 1.56 46.02
N VAL A 577 -24.90 2.36 44.95
CA VAL A 577 -26.17 2.34 44.17
C VAL A 577 -25.97 2.28 42.66
N ASP A 578 -24.96 2.96 42.13
CA ASP A 578 -24.61 2.94 40.72
C ASP A 578 -23.20 3.56 40.58
N TRP A 579 -22.60 3.43 39.39
CA TRP A 579 -21.40 4.18 39.02
C TRP A 579 -21.62 5.71 39.11
N PRO A 580 -20.64 6.53 39.54
CA PRO A 580 -19.29 6.20 39.99
C PRO A 580 -19.21 5.97 41.51
N ALA A 581 -20.37 5.93 42.18
CA ALA A 581 -20.44 5.82 43.63
C ALA A 581 -20.24 4.38 44.09
N ASP A 582 -20.57 3.42 43.23
CA ASP A 582 -20.34 2.00 43.41
C ASP A 582 -19.06 1.53 42.69
N PRO A 583 -17.99 1.17 43.42
CA PRO A 583 -16.76 0.63 42.85
C PRO A 583 -16.86 -0.85 42.45
N GLY A 584 -18.01 -1.49 42.58
CA GLY A 584 -18.35 -2.74 41.89
C GLY A 584 -18.72 -2.54 40.42
N CYS A 585 -18.90 -1.28 39.97
CA CYS A 585 -19.07 -0.88 38.58
C CYS A 585 -17.79 -0.25 38.03
N GLN A 586 -17.32 -0.72 36.87
CA GLN A 586 -16.21 -0.14 36.12
C GLN A 586 -16.70 0.95 35.15
N GLY A 587 -17.88 0.75 34.57
CA GLY A 587 -18.62 1.72 33.73
C GLY A 587 -20.12 1.72 34.01
N ARG A 588 -20.87 2.62 33.36
CA ARG A 588 -22.34 2.65 33.47
C ARG A 588 -23.03 1.53 32.70
N GLY A 589 -22.44 1.02 31.63
CA GLY A 589 -22.92 -0.10 30.82
C GLY A 589 -22.77 -1.47 31.46
N ASP A 590 -22.10 -1.56 32.61
CA ASP A 590 -21.78 -2.84 33.24
C ASP A 590 -23.02 -3.67 33.60
N ALA A 591 -22.91 -4.97 33.31
CA ALA A 591 -23.96 -5.96 33.57
C ALA A 591 -24.01 -6.43 35.04
N GLY A 592 -23.15 -5.92 35.93
CA GLY A 592 -23.15 -6.28 37.34
C GLY A 592 -22.37 -5.30 38.22
N GLU A 593 -22.89 -5.06 39.42
CA GLU A 593 -22.39 -4.09 40.42
C GLU A 593 -21.62 -4.79 41.56
N ALA A 594 -21.30 -6.08 41.45
CA ALA A 594 -20.75 -6.85 42.57
C ALA A 594 -19.24 -6.60 42.79
N GLN A 595 -18.89 -5.94 43.90
CA GLN A 595 -17.51 -5.64 44.27
C GLN A 595 -16.73 -6.87 44.81
N MET A 596 -15.73 -7.39 44.08
CA MET A 596 -15.06 -8.66 44.43
C MET A 596 -13.77 -8.55 45.25
N CYS A 597 -13.03 -7.43 45.27
CA CYS A 597 -11.80 -7.32 46.08
C CYS A 597 -11.99 -6.77 47.49
N VAL A 598 -13.17 -6.23 47.85
CA VAL A 598 -13.35 -5.43 49.07
C VAL A 598 -14.09 -6.14 50.22
N ALA A 599 -14.38 -7.44 50.11
CA ALA A 599 -14.62 -8.24 51.30
C ALA A 599 -13.27 -8.56 51.98
N VAL A 600 -12.71 -7.57 52.70
CA VAL A 600 -11.44 -7.68 53.45
C VAL A 600 -11.44 -8.93 54.33
N GLY A 601 -10.82 -10.00 53.82
CA GLY A 601 -10.77 -11.32 54.47
C GLY A 601 -11.18 -12.52 53.59
N GLN A 602 -11.66 -12.32 52.36
CA GLN A 602 -12.13 -13.43 51.51
C GLN A 602 -11.28 -13.74 50.26
N VAL A 603 -10.38 -12.84 49.82
CA VAL A 603 -9.43 -13.16 48.74
C VAL A 603 -8.41 -14.21 49.25
N PRO A 604 -8.37 -15.43 48.68
CA PRO A 604 -7.49 -16.48 49.16
C PRO A 604 -6.02 -16.14 48.91
N ASN A 605 -5.18 -16.28 49.94
CA ASN A 605 -3.75 -16.01 49.85
C ASN A 605 -2.97 -17.24 49.35
N ILE A 606 -2.13 -17.04 48.34
CA ILE A 606 -1.20 -18.04 47.82
C ILE A 606 0.00 -18.15 48.78
N PRO A 607 0.30 -19.34 49.34
CA PRO A 607 1.45 -19.50 50.22
C PRO A 607 2.77 -19.33 49.45
N ARG A 608 3.82 -18.84 50.11
CA ARG A 608 5.13 -18.52 49.49
C ARG A 608 5.76 -19.64 48.65
N ASN A 609 5.52 -20.90 49.00
CA ASN A 609 5.96 -22.10 48.27
C ASN A 609 4.76 -23.02 47.97
N GLY A 610 3.60 -22.44 47.74
CA GLY A 610 2.33 -23.16 47.80
C GLY A 610 1.51 -23.08 46.53
N THR A 611 0.90 -24.22 46.23
CA THR A 611 -0.23 -24.39 45.31
C THR A 611 -1.51 -23.90 45.96
N VAL A 612 -2.37 -23.23 45.19
CA VAL A 612 -3.79 -23.00 45.55
C VAL A 612 -4.71 -23.79 44.63
N ILE A 613 -5.93 -24.07 45.09
CA ILE A 613 -6.95 -24.79 44.33
C ILE A 613 -8.26 -23.98 44.41
N GLY A 614 -8.89 -23.76 43.27
CA GLY A 614 -10.23 -23.16 43.17
C GLY A 614 -10.91 -23.55 41.85
N ALA A 615 -12.09 -22.99 41.62
CA ALA A 615 -12.87 -23.17 40.40
C ALA A 615 -13.46 -21.83 39.97
N THR A 616 -13.45 -21.54 38.67
CA THR A 616 -14.05 -20.36 38.02
C THR A 616 -15.56 -20.56 37.85
N LEU A 617 -16.02 -21.75 37.45
CA LEU A 617 -17.44 -22.12 37.23
C LEU A 617 -18.45 -21.91 38.40
N ALA A 618 -17.99 -21.54 39.61
CA ALA A 618 -18.82 -21.26 40.77
C ALA A 618 -18.37 -20.02 41.54
N ALA A 619 -17.53 -19.16 40.94
CA ALA A 619 -16.78 -18.11 41.63
C ALA A 619 -17.45 -16.73 41.63
N GLY A 620 -18.33 -16.40 40.68
CA GLY A 620 -18.92 -15.05 40.64
C GLY A 620 -19.36 -14.64 39.24
N ALA A 621 -19.38 -13.32 39.03
CA ALA A 621 -19.51 -12.68 37.74
C ALA A 621 -18.20 -12.77 36.94
N ASP A 622 -18.28 -12.53 35.64
CA ASP A 622 -17.15 -12.22 34.77
C ASP A 622 -16.95 -10.70 34.87
N ASN A 623 -15.90 -10.25 35.56
CA ASN A 623 -15.72 -8.86 35.97
C ASN A 623 -14.26 -8.38 35.91
N TYR A 624 -13.33 -9.22 35.45
CA TYR A 624 -11.92 -8.87 35.28
C TYR A 624 -11.43 -9.24 33.87
N GLN A 625 -11.61 -8.33 32.93
CA GLN A 625 -11.02 -8.49 31.60
C GLN A 625 -9.49 -8.32 31.64
N SER A 626 -8.78 -9.19 30.93
CA SER A 626 -7.32 -9.19 30.84
C SER A 626 -6.85 -8.80 29.44
N GLU A 627 -5.66 -8.18 29.32
CA GLU A 627 -5.01 -7.94 28.01
C GLU A 627 -4.85 -9.23 27.17
N CYS A 628 -4.85 -10.40 27.80
CA CYS A 628 -4.74 -11.70 27.12
C CYS A 628 -6.10 -12.35 26.86
N GLY A 629 -7.19 -11.57 26.93
CA GLY A 629 -8.56 -12.02 26.67
C GLY A 629 -9.32 -12.53 27.90
N GLY A 630 -10.49 -13.13 27.60
CA GLY A 630 -11.54 -13.55 28.53
C GLY A 630 -12.89 -13.55 27.80
N GLN A 631 -13.70 -14.61 27.85
CA GLN A 631 -15.02 -14.63 27.19
C GLN A 631 -16.09 -15.31 28.05
N ASP A 632 -16.94 -14.49 28.66
CA ASP A 632 -18.19 -14.87 29.33
C ASP A 632 -18.03 -15.94 30.42
N ALA A 633 -16.87 -16.00 31.07
CA ALA A 633 -16.54 -17.01 32.06
C ALA A 633 -16.20 -16.36 33.40
N PRO A 634 -16.69 -16.89 34.54
CA PRO A 634 -16.47 -16.21 35.81
C PRO A 634 -15.01 -16.18 36.27
N ASP A 635 -14.61 -15.05 36.85
CA ASP A 635 -13.26 -14.84 37.36
C ASP A 635 -13.01 -15.42 38.73
N ARG A 636 -11.71 -15.61 39.03
CA ARG A 636 -11.26 -15.91 40.38
C ARG A 636 -9.95 -15.23 40.75
N VAL A 637 -10.02 -14.37 41.76
CA VAL A 637 -8.87 -13.61 42.25
C VAL A 637 -8.19 -14.27 43.45
N TYR A 638 -6.86 -14.27 43.43
CA TYR A 638 -5.97 -14.69 44.52
C TYR A 638 -4.97 -13.59 44.86
N ARG A 639 -4.42 -13.62 46.08
CA ARG A 639 -3.37 -12.68 46.51
C ARG A 639 -2.04 -13.39 46.78
N TYR A 640 -0.93 -12.79 46.40
CA TYR A 640 0.44 -13.23 46.73
C TYR A 640 1.27 -12.06 47.25
N THR A 641 2.19 -12.31 48.19
CA THR A 641 3.11 -11.27 48.71
C THR A 641 4.56 -11.68 48.48
N LEU A 642 5.26 -10.93 47.62
CA LEU A 642 6.67 -11.12 47.30
C LEU A 642 7.55 -10.36 48.32
N PRO A 643 8.43 -11.05 49.09
CA PRO A 643 9.16 -10.41 50.18
C PRO A 643 10.45 -9.69 49.77
N ALA A 644 10.99 -9.99 48.59
CA ALA A 644 12.24 -9.43 48.07
C ALA A 644 12.23 -9.53 46.53
N ARG A 645 13.01 -8.67 45.85
CA ARG A 645 13.09 -8.67 44.40
C ARG A 645 13.54 -10.04 43.88
N ALA A 646 12.75 -10.65 43.01
CA ALA A 646 12.99 -11.98 42.43
C ALA A 646 12.15 -12.16 41.17
N THR A 647 12.47 -13.16 40.34
CA THR A 647 11.56 -13.58 39.26
C THR A 647 10.31 -14.23 39.86
N LEU A 648 9.14 -13.72 39.49
CA LEU A 648 7.84 -14.27 39.88
C LEU A 648 7.30 -15.10 38.72
N THR A 649 7.10 -16.40 38.92
CA THR A 649 6.47 -17.29 37.95
C THR A 649 5.12 -17.73 38.51
N VAL A 650 4.06 -17.52 37.74
CA VAL A 650 2.68 -17.95 38.04
C VAL A 650 2.26 -18.87 36.90
N SER A 651 1.89 -20.11 37.19
CA SER A 651 1.60 -21.10 36.16
C SER A 651 0.29 -21.82 36.47
N ALA A 652 -0.48 -22.17 35.45
CA ALA A 652 -1.61 -23.08 35.51
C ALA A 652 -1.29 -24.45 34.87
N ASP A 653 -0.03 -24.68 34.45
CA ASP A 653 0.47 -25.98 33.98
C ASP A 653 0.44 -27.00 35.12
N ASN A 654 -0.69 -27.70 35.20
CA ASN A 654 -0.89 -28.78 36.12
C ASN A 654 -1.77 -29.87 35.51
N PRO A 655 -1.47 -31.15 35.76
CA PRO A 655 -2.31 -32.28 35.40
C PRO A 655 -3.79 -32.26 35.83
N GLY A 656 -4.24 -31.34 36.69
CA GLY A 656 -5.67 -31.19 36.97
C GLY A 656 -6.26 -29.80 36.75
N THR A 657 -5.54 -28.93 36.01
CA THR A 657 -6.18 -27.88 35.22
C THR A 657 -6.83 -28.56 34.02
N ASN A 658 -8.14 -28.77 34.11
CA ASN A 658 -8.91 -29.58 33.18
C ASN A 658 -9.89 -28.74 32.34
N TYR A 659 -9.67 -27.44 32.32
CA TYR A 659 -10.48 -26.43 31.64
C TYR A 659 -9.54 -25.28 31.24
N PRO A 660 -9.69 -24.71 30.03
CA PRO A 660 -8.90 -23.56 29.59
C PRO A 660 -9.08 -22.37 30.52
N VAL A 661 -7.97 -21.77 30.93
CA VAL A 661 -7.97 -20.61 31.82
C VAL A 661 -7.01 -19.56 31.29
N ILE A 662 -7.30 -18.31 31.61
CA ILE A 662 -6.42 -17.18 31.34
C ILE A 662 -5.90 -16.66 32.68
N LEU A 663 -4.60 -16.42 32.76
CA LEU A 663 -3.92 -15.91 33.94
C LEU A 663 -3.59 -14.44 33.74
N SER A 664 -3.93 -13.62 34.73
CA SER A 664 -3.56 -12.21 34.79
C SER A 664 -2.95 -11.87 36.14
N VAL A 665 -1.84 -11.13 36.14
CA VAL A 665 -1.14 -10.72 37.36
C VAL A 665 -1.13 -9.20 37.46
N ARG A 666 -1.71 -8.66 38.53
CA ARG A 666 -1.85 -7.21 38.78
C ARG A 666 -1.21 -6.75 40.07
N ARG A 667 -0.91 -5.45 40.18
CA ARG A 667 -0.38 -4.79 41.40
C ARG A 667 -1.48 -4.22 42.28
N ASP A 668 -2.59 -3.83 41.69
CA ASP A 668 -3.83 -3.51 42.38
C ASP A 668 -4.94 -4.43 41.84
N CYS A 669 -5.90 -4.74 42.69
CA CYS A 669 -6.92 -5.74 42.39
C CYS A 669 -7.97 -5.18 41.43
N GLU A 670 -8.42 -3.96 41.69
CA GLU A 670 -9.53 -3.30 40.98
C GLU A 670 -9.04 -2.37 39.85
N GLU A 671 -7.73 -2.13 39.71
CA GLU A 671 -7.17 -1.27 38.65
C GLU A 671 -6.69 -2.10 37.46
N PRO A 672 -7.37 -2.03 36.30
CA PRO A 672 -6.97 -2.77 35.09
C PRO A 672 -5.55 -2.42 34.64
N LEU A 673 -5.18 -1.14 34.64
CA LEU A 673 -3.85 -0.65 34.22
C LEU A 673 -2.70 -1.09 35.15
N SER A 674 -3.00 -1.75 36.26
CA SER A 674 -1.98 -2.30 37.16
C SER A 674 -1.55 -3.73 36.77
N GLN A 675 -2.05 -4.25 35.65
CA GLN A 675 -1.60 -5.50 35.05
C GLN A 675 -0.12 -5.43 34.68
N LEU A 676 0.61 -6.47 35.08
CA LEU A 676 2.04 -6.60 34.83
C LEU A 676 2.36 -7.61 33.76
N ALA A 677 1.51 -8.63 33.64
CA ALA A 677 1.61 -9.67 32.64
C ALA A 677 0.35 -10.55 32.69
N CYS A 678 0.04 -11.16 31.56
CA CYS A 678 -0.96 -12.20 31.44
C CYS A 678 -0.48 -13.31 30.50
N ALA A 679 -1.18 -14.45 30.52
CA ALA A 679 -0.98 -15.56 29.59
C ALA A 679 -2.22 -16.45 29.61
N GLY A 680 -2.66 -16.94 28.45
CA GLY A 680 -3.86 -17.78 28.34
C GLY A 680 -4.33 -17.91 26.91
N ASP A 681 -4.98 -19.03 26.60
CA ASP A 681 -5.68 -19.27 25.34
C ASP A 681 -6.88 -20.20 25.63
N PHE A 682 -7.98 -20.02 24.93
CA PHE A 682 -9.16 -20.89 24.96
C PHE A 682 -8.85 -22.31 24.45
N ARG A 683 -7.76 -22.52 23.70
CA ARG A 683 -7.34 -23.83 23.18
C ARG A 683 -6.39 -24.60 24.11
N ALA A 684 -5.71 -23.94 25.05
CA ALA A 684 -4.67 -24.53 25.92
C ALA A 684 -4.89 -24.24 27.43
N PRO A 685 -4.98 -25.26 28.30
CA PRO A 685 -5.31 -25.09 29.71
C PRO A 685 -4.15 -24.71 30.63
N ASP A 686 -2.92 -24.58 30.14
CA ASP A 686 -1.70 -24.53 30.93
C ASP A 686 -0.86 -23.24 30.78
N PRO A 687 -1.46 -22.03 30.81
CA PRO A 687 -0.68 -20.80 30.69
C PRO A 687 0.33 -20.61 31.83
N THR A 688 1.44 -19.94 31.51
CA THR A 688 2.46 -19.56 32.48
C THR A 688 2.92 -18.12 32.26
N VAL A 689 2.77 -17.31 33.31
CA VAL A 689 3.23 -15.92 33.39
C VAL A 689 4.58 -15.87 34.11
N VAL A 690 5.56 -15.18 33.52
CA VAL A 690 6.88 -14.95 34.13
C VAL A 690 7.17 -13.46 34.18
N ILE A 691 7.31 -12.91 35.38
CA ILE A 691 7.68 -11.52 35.62
C ILE A 691 9.15 -11.48 36.09
N PRO A 692 10.10 -11.13 35.21
CA PRO A 692 11.50 -10.99 35.59
C PRO A 692 11.69 -9.80 36.54
N ASN A 693 12.56 -9.94 37.54
CA ASN A 693 12.92 -8.86 38.47
C ASN A 693 11.75 -8.19 39.23
N ALA A 694 10.65 -8.92 39.48
CA ALA A 694 9.47 -8.43 40.21
C ALA A 694 9.83 -7.79 41.56
N GLU A 695 9.27 -6.61 41.85
CA GLU A 695 9.55 -5.84 43.06
C GLU A 695 8.92 -6.46 44.32
N PRO A 696 9.51 -6.28 45.52
CA PRO A 696 8.85 -6.68 46.76
C PRO A 696 7.49 -5.95 46.91
N GLY A 697 6.40 -6.70 47.11
CA GLY A 697 5.05 -6.12 47.14
C GLY A 697 3.93 -7.15 47.17
N GLU A 698 2.69 -6.67 47.19
CA GLU A 698 1.50 -7.49 46.97
C GLU A 698 1.20 -7.58 45.46
N TYR A 699 0.71 -8.75 45.07
CA TYR A 699 0.34 -9.11 43.71
C TYR A 699 -1.02 -9.81 43.77
N TYR A 700 -1.87 -9.51 42.81
CA TYR A 700 -3.17 -10.16 42.62
C TYR A 700 -3.08 -11.04 41.38
N VAL A 701 -3.50 -12.29 41.51
CA VAL A 701 -3.54 -13.28 40.42
C VAL A 701 -5.00 -13.52 40.10
N ILE A 702 -5.46 -13.04 38.96
CA ILE A 702 -6.78 -13.29 38.40
C ILE A 702 -6.68 -14.51 37.50
N VAL A 703 -7.63 -15.43 37.67
CA VAL A 703 -7.78 -16.63 36.85
C VAL A 703 -9.16 -16.55 36.22
N ASP A 704 -9.19 -16.34 34.91
CA ASP A 704 -10.39 -16.23 34.09
C ASP A 704 -10.62 -17.57 33.32
N GLY A 705 -11.85 -17.90 32.97
CA GLY A 705 -12.21 -19.08 32.20
C GLY A 705 -12.27 -18.84 30.67
N GLY A 706 -11.92 -19.84 29.88
CA GLY A 706 -11.83 -19.70 28.42
C GLY A 706 -13.10 -19.95 27.59
N GLY A 707 -14.34 -19.89 28.12
CA GLY A 707 -15.56 -19.88 27.28
C GLY A 707 -16.87 -20.55 27.80
N PRO A 708 -18.04 -20.32 27.15
CA PRO A 708 -19.39 -20.55 27.69
C PRO A 708 -19.99 -21.99 27.60
N GLU A 709 -19.24 -23.02 27.19
CA GLU A 709 -19.81 -24.35 26.90
C GLU A 709 -19.95 -25.30 28.11
N ARG A 710 -21.19 -25.73 28.33
CA ARG A 710 -21.69 -26.59 29.41
C ARG A 710 -21.25 -28.05 29.27
N TRP A 711 -20.05 -28.41 29.71
CA TRP A 711 -19.66 -29.83 29.88
C TRP A 711 -19.84 -30.35 31.33
N VAL A 712 -20.81 -31.25 31.49
CA VAL A 712 -21.08 -31.97 32.74
C VAL A 712 -20.06 -33.09 32.91
N GLY A 713 -19.10 -32.89 33.82
CA GLY A 713 -18.55 -33.97 34.63
C GLY A 713 -17.02 -34.03 34.75
N GLY A 714 -16.52 -33.85 35.97
CA GLY A 714 -15.20 -34.34 36.35
C GLY A 714 -14.54 -33.52 37.46
N ALA A 715 -14.40 -34.13 38.64
CA ALA A 715 -13.87 -33.51 39.84
C ALA A 715 -12.41 -33.01 39.69
N GLY A 716 -12.10 -31.86 40.31
CA GLY A 716 -10.92 -31.01 40.07
C GLY A 716 -9.53 -31.56 40.46
N ALA A 717 -8.47 -30.77 40.27
CA ALA A 717 -7.40 -30.48 41.25
C ALA A 717 -6.10 -29.79 40.70
N GLN A 718 -5.40 -29.02 41.56
CA GLN A 718 -3.93 -28.72 41.62
C GLN A 718 -3.28 -27.72 40.62
N ILE A 719 -2.31 -26.91 41.10
CA ILE A 719 -1.39 -25.99 40.37
C ILE A 719 0.03 -25.97 41.03
N PRO A 720 1.18 -26.38 40.45
CA PRO A 720 2.45 -26.47 41.18
C PRO A 720 3.40 -25.28 40.91
N LEU A 721 4.25 -24.92 41.88
CA LEU A 721 5.36 -23.97 41.68
C LEU A 721 6.71 -24.63 42.04
N PRO A 722 7.81 -24.38 41.29
CA PRO A 722 9.12 -24.99 41.54
C PRO A 722 9.84 -24.39 42.77
N PRO A 723 10.74 -25.16 43.42
CA PRO A 723 11.48 -24.71 44.61
C PRO A 723 12.76 -23.89 44.29
N ASP A 724 12.80 -22.66 44.82
CA ASP A 724 13.94 -21.77 45.16
C ASP A 724 15.34 -22.10 44.53
N PRO A 725 15.78 -21.34 43.51
CA PRO A 725 17.13 -21.45 42.95
C PRO A 725 18.16 -20.65 43.79
N ARG A 726 18.32 -20.98 45.07
CA ARG A 726 19.42 -20.45 45.91
C ARG A 726 20.65 -21.36 46.02
N ASN A 727 20.79 -22.34 45.12
CA ASN A 727 21.99 -23.16 45.03
C ASN A 727 22.56 -23.15 43.62
N PHE A 728 23.34 -22.13 43.25
CA PHE A 728 24.67 -22.29 42.66
C PHE A 728 25.44 -20.94 42.71
N ALA A 729 26.40 -20.88 43.63
CA ALA A 729 27.56 -19.99 43.74
C ALA A 729 27.40 -18.46 43.56
N ALA A 730 27.28 -17.77 44.70
CA ALA A 730 27.84 -16.43 44.87
C ALA A 730 29.38 -16.48 44.80
N ARG A 731 30.00 -15.56 44.05
CA ARG A 731 31.36 -15.07 44.36
C ARG A 731 31.46 -13.56 44.11
N ASN A 732 31.62 -12.85 45.22
CA ASN A 732 32.13 -11.49 45.31
C ASN A 732 33.47 -11.37 44.58
N ASP A 733 33.63 -10.34 43.75
CA ASP A 733 34.83 -9.48 43.67
C ASP A 733 34.48 -8.21 42.88
N PHE A 734 34.08 -7.15 43.58
CA PHE A 734 34.07 -5.78 43.06
C PHE A 734 35.53 -5.30 42.91
N GLN A 735 35.93 -4.88 41.71
CA GLN A 735 37.08 -3.99 41.51
C GLN A 735 36.61 -2.70 40.84
N ALA A 736 37.01 -1.57 41.44
CA ALA A 736 36.67 -0.23 40.98
C ALA A 736 37.54 0.16 39.76
N GLY A 737 36.88 0.52 38.66
CA GLY A 737 37.45 1.29 37.55
C GLY A 737 37.54 0.56 36.21
N CYS A 738 36.51 0.68 35.37
CA CYS A 738 36.56 0.54 33.92
C CYS A 738 35.70 1.67 33.30
N GLY A 739 36.16 2.21 32.16
CA GLY A 739 35.59 3.35 31.44
C GLY A 739 35.17 2.98 30.01
N TRP A 740 34.67 3.98 29.27
CA TRP A 740 33.80 3.87 28.09
C TRP A 740 34.36 3.17 26.83
N ALA A 741 33.45 2.43 26.16
CA ALA A 741 33.29 2.06 24.74
C ALA A 741 34.15 0.93 24.10
N ASP A 742 33.49 -0.14 23.60
CA ASP A 742 33.19 -0.40 22.17
C ASP A 742 32.11 -1.50 22.02
N GLY A 743 31.47 -1.60 20.84
CA GLY A 743 30.28 -2.42 20.59
C GLY A 743 30.54 -3.90 20.25
N GLY A 744 29.59 -4.76 20.63
CA GLY A 744 29.54 -6.19 20.29
C GLY A 744 28.77 -7.01 21.35
N ASN A 745 27.93 -7.92 20.88
CA ASN A 745 26.85 -8.61 21.60
C ASN A 745 27.32 -9.86 22.37
N ASP A 746 27.40 -9.80 23.71
CA ASP A 746 27.13 -10.93 24.61
C ASP A 746 26.78 -10.47 26.04
N ALA A 747 25.94 -11.28 26.70
CA ALA A 747 25.49 -11.05 28.06
C ALA A 747 26.67 -11.09 29.04
N PHE A 748 26.76 -10.05 29.87
CA PHE A 748 27.74 -9.79 30.93
C PHE A 748 29.10 -9.27 30.47
N ASP A 749 29.25 -7.94 30.47
CA ASP A 749 30.52 -7.32 30.86
C ASP A 749 30.33 -6.00 31.64
N CYS A 750 31.22 -5.79 32.62
CA CYS A 750 31.39 -4.61 33.48
C CYS A 750 32.68 -3.87 33.12
#